data_AF-A0A1H9LHX6-F1
#
_entry.id   AF-A0A1H9LHX6-F1
#
_cell.length_a   1.000
_cell.length_b   1.000
_cell.length_c   1.000
_cell.angle_alpha   90.00
_cell.angle_beta   90.00
_cell.angle_gamma   90.00
#
_symmetry.space_group_name_H-M   'P 1'
#
loop_
_entity.id
_entity.type
_entity.pdbx_description
1 polymer ?
#
loop_
_entity_poly.entity_id
_entity_poly.type
_entity_poly.pdbx_seq_one_letter_code
_entity_poly.pdbx_strand_id
1 'polypeptide(L)'
;MANSSPDSRIASHGQLGTVARMIADGSCSVLSLDVFDTVLWRRVPRPTDLFAVLAAHLRSTGQLPAWIGDAAFRRMRIAAEQTARARRESLGREVSLFDIWAAMPATVVEPVGLAELVAAEVRVERAFTVVDLDIAALIGAARDNGIPLVLVSDTYFTEEHLEHLLDRPEIGSLADARVFRSHQHGVDKAHGLWEVVLSDLGRTAGQVLHIGDNPIADIEAAGRLGLRTVHYERVDPEFQQVIEREAETLDSFGPFGELVDPAHGDFGLTTLRARTLGARAASEPTAVETSWRYGAAVLGPVLTGFAEWVAAKAHEAGTPVVWCPMREGELLSVMIDNAARARGWAVRAKPVWLSRHVVSVATLDAEEPEAVREFLRPRHELTVRQLLETLHLLPGDVPELVGSLDEMFDNEHTISTVCAALTGTAHLRNRLAVVVTGARERLVRSLREAGALDGDELTLVDIGWGGTIQLQLSRLLHRVGIDIEPAGLYLATNERCTPVLLAGLRVEGYLGQAGHPREVIAAASRSPEVLEQSINALCGSLIDFTEGGEPVLGPVAGNATQLTERRAVQDGIRAFQENWYRYVATDKNWPLLTTAAPRLAAILTAVLRTPTAREAAVLGNWQHDDNFGSAVVTRLIPRDLVQAIPYLSPNDLDDLHMRDSFWPSLLAASDRKLAAAARAVASGSLDPAVFEPSGKPFETHLRYRARDEVWHDGPRRRVRINHNGLSFARMGFADEGITHVSLAIPGRPALVRVDWIEARVIAGRDRVPKVLRWDDPADFADLTFAECTWLGGNLVEFDFPYSAVWLPLAERAGGTVSSGQVTIGFAMLPQPEPTIGPRLAAAAPRPRVADRLVAQYRTRGPVGVITGAARVAARKLTGER
;
A
#
# COMPACT_ATOMS: atom_id res chain seq x y z
N MET A 1 26.46 -0.66 -4.00
CA MET A 1 27.12 -1.60 -4.94
C MET A 1 28.10 -0.80 -5.80
N ALA A 2 29.13 -1.44 -6.35
CA ALA A 2 30.19 -0.79 -7.09
C ALA A 2 29.67 -0.02 -8.32
N ASN A 3 30.22 1.17 -8.56
CA ASN A 3 30.01 1.97 -9.78
C ASN A 3 30.34 1.11 -11.02
N SER A 4 29.34 0.47 -11.59
CA SER A 4 29.39 -0.07 -12.94
C SER A 4 29.69 1.08 -13.90
N SER A 5 30.66 0.92 -14.82
CA SER A 5 30.90 1.93 -15.86
C SER A 5 29.61 2.17 -16.66
N PRO A 6 29.37 3.38 -17.19
CA PRO A 6 28.18 3.68 -18.00
C PRO A 6 27.92 2.61 -19.09
N ASP A 7 28.98 2.15 -19.75
CA ASP A 7 28.92 1.11 -20.80
C ASP A 7 28.36 -0.23 -20.28
N SER A 8 28.78 -0.65 -19.09
CA SER A 8 28.31 -1.92 -18.49
C SER A 8 26.85 -1.86 -18.08
N ARG A 9 26.34 -0.68 -17.68
CA ARG A 9 24.93 -0.48 -17.34
C ARG A 9 24.05 -0.58 -18.57
N ILE A 10 24.37 0.13 -19.66
CA ILE A 10 23.55 0.12 -20.88
C ILE A 10 23.56 -1.27 -21.52
N ALA A 11 24.70 -1.97 -21.52
CA ALA A 11 24.79 -3.33 -22.04
C ALA A 11 23.83 -4.30 -21.33
N SER A 12 23.55 -4.07 -20.03
CA SER A 12 22.59 -4.84 -19.22
C SER A 12 21.16 -4.27 -19.21
N HIS A 13 20.91 -3.13 -19.86
CA HIS A 13 19.63 -2.45 -19.83
C HIS A 13 18.56 -3.25 -20.59
N GLY A 14 17.37 -3.37 -19.99
CA GLY A 14 16.28 -4.19 -20.52
C GLY A 14 15.86 -3.86 -21.96
N GLN A 15 15.69 -2.58 -22.27
CA GLN A 15 15.33 -2.12 -23.62
C GLN A 15 16.55 -1.80 -24.53
N LEU A 16 17.65 -1.26 -23.98
CA LEU A 16 18.77 -0.72 -24.77
C LEU A 16 19.96 -1.67 -24.94
N GLY A 17 20.03 -2.76 -24.17
CA GLY A 17 21.20 -3.67 -24.17
C GLY A 17 21.47 -4.33 -25.52
N THR A 18 20.44 -4.57 -26.33
CA THR A 18 20.63 -5.06 -27.71
C THR A 18 21.26 -4.00 -28.60
N VAL A 19 20.87 -2.73 -28.47
CA VAL A 19 21.46 -1.64 -29.26
C VAL A 19 22.92 -1.41 -28.87
N ALA A 20 23.23 -1.41 -27.57
CA ALA A 20 24.60 -1.28 -27.10
C ALA A 20 25.51 -2.38 -27.66
N ARG A 21 25.03 -3.62 -27.75
CA ARG A 21 25.76 -4.73 -28.40
C ARG A 21 25.97 -4.48 -29.90
N MET A 22 24.94 -4.01 -30.61
CA MET A 22 25.03 -3.70 -32.04
C MET A 22 25.98 -2.54 -32.37
N ILE A 23 26.10 -1.59 -31.44
CA ILE A 23 27.09 -0.51 -31.52
C ILE A 23 28.50 -1.08 -31.33
N ALA A 24 28.70 -1.90 -30.28
CA ALA A 24 30.00 -2.45 -29.94
C ALA A 24 30.55 -3.46 -30.97
N ASP A 25 29.68 -4.23 -31.64
CA ASP A 25 30.08 -5.20 -32.67
C ASP A 25 30.12 -4.62 -34.10
N GLY A 26 29.78 -3.33 -34.27
CA GLY A 26 29.79 -2.63 -35.56
C GLY A 26 28.65 -2.99 -36.49
N SER A 27 27.62 -3.72 -36.03
CA SER A 27 26.45 -4.06 -36.85
C SER A 27 25.45 -2.91 -36.99
N CYS A 28 25.58 -1.82 -36.21
CA CYS A 28 24.83 -0.58 -36.38
C CYS A 28 25.59 0.40 -37.30
N SER A 29 25.01 0.77 -38.46
CA SER A 29 25.68 1.70 -39.40
C SER A 29 25.27 3.16 -39.21
N VAL A 30 24.04 3.42 -38.78
CA VAL A 30 23.51 4.75 -38.43
C VAL A 30 22.53 4.56 -37.29
N LEU A 31 22.68 5.38 -36.24
CA LEU A 31 21.75 5.43 -35.12
C LEU A 31 20.82 6.64 -35.29
N SER A 32 19.54 6.36 -35.46
CA SER A 32 18.46 7.34 -35.53
C SER A 32 17.69 7.37 -34.22
N LEU A 33 17.40 8.55 -33.70
CA LEU A 33 16.69 8.73 -32.43
C LEU A 33 15.50 9.67 -32.60
N ASP A 34 14.38 9.36 -31.96
CA ASP A 34 13.36 10.39 -31.72
C ASP A 34 13.82 11.39 -30.65
N VAL A 35 13.30 12.61 -30.71
CA VAL A 35 13.66 13.67 -29.77
C VAL A 35 12.88 13.58 -28.46
N PHE A 36 11.55 13.50 -28.52
CA PHE A 36 10.69 13.69 -27.34
C PHE A 36 10.23 12.35 -26.77
N ASP A 37 10.21 12.22 -25.46
CA ASP A 37 9.97 10.97 -24.75
C ASP A 37 10.97 9.83 -25.11
N THR A 38 12.04 10.18 -25.85
CA THR A 38 13.20 9.35 -26.18
C THR A 38 14.51 10.00 -25.71
N VAL A 39 15.05 10.99 -26.42
CA VAL A 39 16.27 11.73 -25.99
C VAL A 39 15.97 12.68 -24.85
N LEU A 40 14.87 13.41 -24.95
CA LEU A 40 14.37 14.34 -23.95
C LEU A 40 13.02 13.86 -23.43
N TRP A 41 12.86 13.70 -22.12
CA TRP A 41 11.59 13.41 -21.49
C TRP A 41 11.11 14.58 -20.64
N ARG A 42 9.82 14.63 -20.31
CA ARG A 42 9.25 15.77 -19.57
C ARG A 42 8.93 15.41 -18.13
N ARG A 43 9.13 16.38 -17.21
CA ARG A 43 8.70 16.30 -15.80
C ARG A 43 7.21 16.55 -15.63
N VAL A 44 6.40 15.90 -16.48
CA VAL A 44 4.94 15.87 -16.41
C VAL A 44 4.45 14.49 -16.83
N PRO A 45 3.28 14.04 -16.35
CA PRO A 45 2.77 12.71 -16.68
C PRO A 45 2.47 12.58 -18.19
N ARG A 46 1.97 13.66 -18.81
CA ARG A 46 1.66 13.77 -20.23
C ARG A 46 2.26 15.05 -20.82
N PRO A 47 2.71 15.03 -22.10
CA PRO A 47 3.21 16.24 -22.76
C PRO A 47 2.24 17.43 -22.70
N THR A 48 0.93 17.17 -22.81
CA THR A 48 -0.10 18.23 -22.78
C THR A 48 -0.32 18.86 -21.40
N ASP A 49 0.15 18.25 -20.31
CA ASP A 49 0.10 18.87 -18.98
C ASP A 49 1.09 20.04 -18.88
N LEU A 50 2.11 20.08 -19.73
CA LEU A 50 3.02 21.22 -19.82
C LEU A 50 2.30 22.51 -20.23
N PHE A 51 1.19 22.41 -20.97
CA PHE A 51 0.39 23.59 -21.32
C PHE A 51 -0.27 24.23 -20.09
N ALA A 52 -0.59 23.44 -19.05
CA ALA A 52 -1.09 23.97 -17.79
C ALA A 52 0.02 24.69 -17.00
N VAL A 53 1.24 24.13 -17.01
CA VAL A 53 2.43 24.78 -16.45
C VAL A 53 2.71 26.11 -17.18
N LEU A 54 2.64 26.11 -18.52
CA LEU A 54 2.77 27.32 -19.33
C LEU A 54 1.71 28.35 -18.96
N ALA A 55 0.45 27.95 -18.76
CA ALA A 55 -0.62 28.84 -18.34
C ALA A 55 -0.30 29.51 -16.99
N ALA A 56 0.16 28.73 -16.01
CA ALA A 56 0.54 29.25 -14.70
C ALA A 56 1.72 30.22 -14.80
N HIS A 57 2.72 29.91 -15.64
CA HIS A 57 3.84 30.82 -15.91
C HIS A 57 3.36 32.13 -16.53
N LEU A 58 2.59 32.08 -17.62
CA LEU A 58 2.07 33.27 -18.31
C LEU A 58 1.15 34.12 -17.41
N ARG A 59 0.36 33.50 -16.51
CA ARG A 59 -0.41 34.27 -15.51
C ARG A 59 0.51 34.98 -14.53
N SER A 60 1.53 34.28 -14.02
CA SER A 60 2.44 34.85 -13.02
C SER A 60 3.21 36.07 -13.54
N THR A 61 3.43 36.14 -14.86
CA THR A 61 4.10 37.24 -15.55
C THR A 61 3.13 38.30 -16.11
N GLY A 62 1.82 38.15 -15.90
CA GLY A 62 0.79 39.07 -16.41
C GLY A 62 0.53 38.96 -17.92
N GLN A 63 1.05 37.92 -18.57
CA GLN A 63 0.91 37.65 -20.01
C GLN A 63 -0.35 36.83 -20.34
N LEU A 64 -1.07 36.32 -19.34
CA LEU A 64 -2.36 35.65 -19.51
C LEU A 64 -3.45 36.35 -18.68
N PRO A 65 -4.64 36.62 -19.26
CA PRO A 65 -5.77 37.17 -18.50
C PRO A 65 -6.13 36.30 -17.28
N ALA A 66 -6.38 36.95 -16.13
CA ALA A 66 -6.61 36.27 -14.86
C ALA A 66 -7.83 35.31 -14.85
N TRP A 67 -8.78 35.49 -15.76
CA TRP A 67 -9.97 34.63 -15.89
C TRP A 67 -9.68 33.30 -16.60
N ILE A 68 -8.50 33.14 -17.23
CA ILE A 68 -8.09 31.90 -17.89
C ILE A 68 -7.29 31.04 -16.91
N GLY A 69 -7.95 30.03 -16.34
CA GLY A 69 -7.31 29.01 -15.51
C GLY A 69 -6.48 28.00 -16.32
N ASP A 70 -5.67 27.21 -15.61
CA ASP A 70 -4.71 26.26 -16.21
C ASP A 70 -5.38 25.21 -17.12
N ALA A 71 -6.46 24.60 -16.63
CA ALA A 71 -7.22 23.62 -17.40
C ALA A 71 -7.88 24.23 -18.65
N ALA A 72 -8.37 25.48 -18.56
CA ALA A 72 -8.98 26.18 -19.69
C ALA A 72 -7.94 26.50 -20.77
N PHE A 73 -6.78 27.04 -20.36
CA PHE A 73 -5.69 27.32 -21.28
C PHE A 73 -5.16 26.06 -21.95
N ARG A 74 -4.96 24.97 -21.21
CA ARG A 74 -4.56 23.66 -21.78
C ARG A 74 -5.49 23.25 -22.91
N ARG A 75 -6.81 23.35 -22.70
CA ARG A 75 -7.81 23.05 -23.74
C ARG A 75 -7.71 24.02 -24.93
N MET A 76 -7.54 25.32 -24.68
CA MET A 76 -7.36 26.31 -25.74
C MET A 76 -6.13 26.00 -26.59
N ARG A 77 -4.99 25.68 -25.96
CA ARG A 77 -3.73 25.41 -26.65
C ARG A 77 -3.79 24.14 -27.51
N ILE A 78 -4.48 23.10 -27.04
CA ILE A 78 -4.75 21.87 -27.82
C ILE A 78 -5.67 22.18 -29.01
N ALA A 79 -6.76 22.92 -28.78
CA ALA A 79 -7.72 23.27 -29.83
C ALA A 79 -7.11 24.20 -30.89
N ALA A 80 -6.21 25.09 -30.49
CA ALA A 80 -5.47 25.96 -31.39
C ALA A 80 -4.58 25.16 -32.34
N GLU A 81 -3.89 24.12 -31.84
CA GLU A 81 -3.11 23.23 -32.71
C GLU A 81 -3.99 22.50 -33.71
N GLN A 82 -5.09 21.89 -33.25
CA GLN A 82 -6.04 21.21 -34.12
C GLN A 82 -6.60 22.15 -35.20
N THR A 83 -6.90 23.39 -34.82
CA THR A 83 -7.38 24.42 -35.74
C THR A 83 -6.31 24.81 -36.76
N ALA A 84 -5.07 25.00 -36.33
CA ALA A 84 -3.95 25.32 -37.22
C ALA A 84 -3.72 24.19 -38.24
N ARG A 85 -3.73 22.92 -37.79
CA ARG A 85 -3.56 21.75 -38.66
C ARG A 85 -4.70 21.61 -39.67
N ALA A 86 -5.92 21.94 -39.29
CA ALA A 86 -7.08 21.89 -40.19
C ALA A 86 -7.05 22.95 -41.31
N ARG A 87 -6.36 24.08 -41.10
CA ARG A 87 -6.30 25.20 -42.07
C ARG A 87 -5.29 24.99 -43.21
N ARG A 88 -4.36 24.04 -43.11
CA ARG A 88 -3.25 23.89 -44.08
C ARG A 88 -3.53 23.02 -45.32
N GLU A 89 -4.73 22.44 -45.46
CA GLU A 89 -5.20 21.64 -46.62
C GLU A 89 -4.08 20.99 -47.48
N SER A 90 -3.81 21.54 -48.67
CA SER A 90 -2.97 20.97 -49.74
C SER A 90 -1.45 21.10 -49.55
N LEU A 91 -0.99 21.77 -48.48
CA LEU A 91 0.43 21.98 -48.16
C LEU A 91 0.97 21.01 -47.08
N GLY A 92 0.13 20.09 -46.58
CA GLY A 92 0.46 19.16 -45.49
C GLY A 92 -0.21 19.55 -44.16
N ARG A 93 -0.25 18.61 -43.19
CA ARG A 93 -0.91 18.81 -41.89
C ARG A 93 0.03 19.29 -40.78
N GLU A 94 1.30 19.46 -41.11
CA GLU A 94 2.32 19.89 -40.16
C GLU A 94 2.33 21.42 -40.02
N VAL A 95 2.45 21.90 -38.77
CA VAL A 95 2.31 23.31 -38.39
C VAL A 95 3.50 23.75 -37.54
N SER A 96 3.80 25.05 -37.54
CA SER A 96 4.80 25.64 -36.64
C SER A 96 4.15 26.12 -35.35
N LEU A 97 4.96 26.37 -34.32
CA LEU A 97 4.50 26.99 -33.09
C LEU A 97 3.87 28.38 -33.31
N PHE A 98 4.32 29.12 -34.33
CA PHE A 98 3.73 30.40 -34.73
C PHE A 98 2.31 30.24 -35.29
N ASP A 99 2.07 29.22 -36.12
CA ASP A 99 0.73 28.95 -36.66
C ASP A 99 -0.25 28.61 -35.54
N ILE A 100 0.22 27.86 -34.54
CA ILE A 100 -0.62 27.45 -33.42
C ILE A 100 -0.99 28.66 -32.56
N TRP A 101 -0.02 29.49 -32.18
CA TRP A 101 -0.33 30.70 -31.43
C TRP A 101 -1.16 31.71 -32.25
N ALA A 102 -1.00 31.78 -33.57
CA ALA A 102 -1.85 32.58 -34.45
C ALA A 102 -3.30 32.07 -34.53
N ALA A 103 -3.56 30.80 -34.16
CA ALA A 103 -4.91 30.26 -34.03
C ALA A 103 -5.57 30.55 -32.68
N MET A 104 -4.84 31.10 -31.69
CA MET A 104 -5.40 31.54 -30.42
C MET A 104 -6.18 32.87 -30.58
N PRO A 105 -7.13 33.19 -29.66
CA PRO A 105 -7.88 34.44 -29.73
C PRO A 105 -7.00 35.69 -29.68
N ALA A 106 -7.34 36.70 -30.48
CA ALA A 106 -6.64 37.99 -30.51
C ALA A 106 -6.52 38.64 -29.11
N THR A 107 -7.53 38.49 -28.25
CA THR A 107 -7.52 39.00 -26.87
C THR A 107 -6.46 38.36 -25.96
N VAL A 108 -5.91 37.21 -26.34
CA VAL A 108 -4.78 36.55 -25.66
C VAL A 108 -3.46 36.91 -26.33
N VAL A 109 -3.44 36.98 -27.67
CA VAL A 109 -2.22 37.14 -28.45
C VAL A 109 -1.77 38.59 -28.58
N GLU A 110 -2.66 39.51 -28.94
CA GLU A 110 -2.32 40.91 -29.23
C GLU A 110 -1.68 41.67 -28.04
N PRO A 111 -2.11 41.47 -26.77
CA PRO A 111 -1.52 42.19 -25.64
C PRO A 111 -0.05 41.87 -25.36
N VAL A 112 0.42 40.69 -25.77
CA VAL A 112 1.79 40.19 -25.48
C VAL A 112 2.62 40.09 -26.76
N GLY A 113 1.98 39.75 -27.88
CA GLY A 113 2.64 39.52 -29.16
C GLY A 113 3.00 38.05 -29.38
N LEU A 114 2.91 37.63 -30.63
CA LEU A 114 3.10 36.24 -31.06
C LEU A 114 4.48 35.68 -30.71
N ALA A 115 5.54 36.43 -31.02
CA ALA A 115 6.92 35.99 -30.81
C ALA A 115 7.26 35.81 -29.33
N GLU A 116 6.71 36.65 -28.45
CA GLU A 116 6.95 36.57 -27.01
C GLU A 116 6.26 35.34 -26.39
N LEU A 117 5.04 35.01 -26.84
CA LEU A 117 4.32 33.81 -26.43
C LEU A 117 5.00 32.52 -26.91
N VAL A 118 5.48 32.51 -28.16
CA VAL A 118 6.29 31.42 -28.72
C VAL A 118 7.56 31.23 -27.89
N ALA A 119 8.29 32.30 -27.59
CA ALA A 119 9.50 32.25 -26.77
C ALA A 119 9.21 31.78 -25.33
N ALA A 120 8.07 32.16 -24.75
CA ALA A 120 7.65 31.70 -23.43
C ALA A 120 7.37 30.18 -23.43
N GLU A 121 6.67 29.65 -24.45
CA GLU A 121 6.42 28.22 -24.58
C GLU A 121 7.71 27.42 -24.76
N VAL A 122 8.64 27.87 -25.62
CA VAL A 122 9.96 27.23 -25.80
C VAL A 122 10.78 27.25 -24.50
N ARG A 123 10.73 28.35 -23.73
CA ARG A 123 11.42 28.45 -22.44
C ARG A 123 10.85 27.47 -21.41
N VAL A 124 9.52 27.36 -21.34
CA VAL A 124 8.84 26.39 -20.47
C VAL A 124 9.17 24.95 -20.91
N GLU A 125 9.18 24.67 -22.21
CA GLU A 125 9.61 23.37 -22.76
C GLU A 125 11.04 23.03 -22.33
N ARG A 126 12.00 23.96 -22.46
CA ARG A 126 13.39 23.73 -22.02
C ARG A 126 13.49 23.51 -20.52
N ALA A 127 12.70 24.23 -19.72
CA ALA A 127 12.71 24.10 -18.27
C ALA A 127 12.16 22.74 -17.80
N PHE A 128 11.30 22.08 -18.56
CA PHE A 128 10.64 20.84 -18.16
C PHE A 128 11.13 19.60 -18.89
N THR A 129 11.85 19.77 -19.99
CA THR A 129 12.57 18.68 -20.68
C THR A 129 13.88 18.35 -19.97
N VAL A 130 14.13 17.06 -19.84
CA VAL A 130 15.28 16.47 -19.15
C VAL A 130 15.88 15.43 -20.09
N VAL A 131 17.22 15.39 -20.16
CA VAL A 131 17.93 14.39 -20.96
C VAL A 131 17.74 13.00 -20.36
N ASP A 132 17.40 12.02 -21.17
CA ASP A 132 17.44 10.63 -20.74
C ASP A 132 18.90 10.16 -20.61
N LEU A 133 19.34 9.89 -19.38
CA LEU A 133 20.74 9.57 -19.10
C LEU A 133 21.19 8.21 -19.65
N ASP A 134 20.26 7.29 -19.90
CA ASP A 134 20.59 5.99 -20.51
C ASP A 134 20.73 6.12 -22.04
N ILE A 135 19.91 6.97 -22.68
CA ILE A 135 20.08 7.35 -24.08
C ILE A 135 21.33 8.22 -24.29
N ALA A 136 21.62 9.17 -23.39
CA ALA A 136 22.83 10.00 -23.47
C ALA A 136 24.11 9.15 -23.47
N ALA A 137 24.15 8.13 -22.62
CA ALA A 137 25.28 7.21 -22.58
C ALA A 137 25.36 6.34 -23.85
N LEU A 138 24.22 5.99 -24.46
CA LEU A 138 24.17 5.27 -25.74
C LEU A 138 24.67 6.15 -26.90
N ILE A 139 24.32 7.43 -26.90
CA ILE A 139 24.82 8.45 -27.84
C ILE A 139 26.35 8.55 -27.73
N GLY A 140 26.88 8.59 -26.50
CA GLY A 140 28.32 8.57 -26.24
C GLY A 140 28.99 7.33 -26.85
N ALA A 141 28.46 6.15 -26.57
CA ALA A 141 28.98 4.89 -27.12
C ALA A 141 28.93 4.84 -28.65
N ALA A 142 27.86 5.35 -29.28
CA ALA A 142 27.75 5.43 -30.74
C ALA A 142 28.86 6.32 -31.34
N ARG A 143 29.08 7.51 -30.75
CA ARG A 143 30.15 8.43 -31.18
C ARG A 143 31.53 7.80 -31.06
N ASP A 144 31.81 7.14 -29.94
CA ASP A 144 33.12 6.53 -29.68
C ASP A 144 33.43 5.39 -30.65
N ASN A 145 32.40 4.76 -31.22
CA ASN A 145 32.51 3.73 -32.26
C ASN A 145 32.38 4.30 -33.69
N GLY A 146 32.34 5.62 -33.85
CA GLY A 146 32.26 6.29 -35.15
C GLY A 146 30.93 6.08 -35.88
N ILE A 147 29.86 5.76 -35.16
CA ILE A 147 28.52 5.57 -35.72
C ILE A 147 27.85 6.94 -35.89
N PRO A 148 27.43 7.32 -37.11
CA PRO A 148 26.69 8.55 -37.35
C PRO A 148 25.36 8.58 -36.58
N LEU A 149 25.05 9.75 -36.02
CA LEU A 149 23.84 10.05 -35.26
C LEU A 149 22.90 10.94 -36.08
N VAL A 150 21.61 10.62 -36.08
CA VAL A 150 20.55 11.44 -36.69
C VAL A 150 19.35 11.53 -35.77
N LEU A 151 18.65 12.67 -35.79
CA LEU A 151 17.42 12.88 -35.06
C LEU A 151 16.26 12.96 -36.04
N VAL A 152 15.16 12.26 -35.76
CA VAL A 152 13.94 12.30 -36.58
C VAL A 152 12.76 12.51 -35.65
N SER A 153 12.02 13.60 -35.80
CA SER A 153 10.92 13.92 -34.88
C SER A 153 9.74 14.60 -35.56
N ASP A 154 8.54 14.18 -35.14
CA ASP A 154 7.30 14.86 -35.50
C ASP A 154 7.09 16.05 -34.55
N THR A 155 7.35 17.26 -35.03
CA THR A 155 7.42 18.44 -34.17
C THR A 155 7.09 19.74 -34.89
N TYR A 156 6.47 20.66 -34.14
CA TYR A 156 6.19 22.04 -34.55
C TYR A 156 7.35 23.01 -34.22
N PHE A 157 8.44 22.53 -33.61
CA PHE A 157 9.60 23.36 -33.27
C PHE A 157 10.46 23.65 -34.51
N THR A 158 10.97 24.88 -34.60
CA THR A 158 11.93 25.29 -35.63
C THR A 158 13.33 24.76 -35.30
N GLU A 159 14.32 25.07 -36.15
CA GLU A 159 15.70 24.61 -35.97
C GLU A 159 16.29 25.23 -34.72
N GLU A 160 16.20 26.56 -34.69
CA GLU A 160 16.60 27.40 -33.57
C GLU A 160 15.95 26.94 -32.25
N HIS A 161 14.67 26.56 -32.27
CA HIS A 161 14.00 26.04 -31.08
C HIS A 161 14.58 24.68 -30.64
N LEU A 162 14.79 23.73 -31.56
CA LEU A 162 15.36 22.42 -31.21
C LEU A 162 16.83 22.51 -30.80
N GLU A 163 17.64 23.31 -31.48
CA GLU A 163 19.01 23.62 -31.08
C GLU A 163 19.02 24.15 -29.64
N HIS A 164 18.13 25.09 -29.32
CA HIS A 164 17.98 25.59 -27.97
C HIS A 164 17.51 24.52 -26.98
N LEU A 165 16.66 23.56 -27.35
CA LEU A 165 16.20 22.49 -26.44
C LEU A 165 17.28 21.42 -26.20
N LEU A 166 18.02 21.08 -27.25
CA LEU A 166 19.06 20.04 -27.30
C LEU A 166 20.44 20.51 -26.85
N ASP A 167 20.68 21.82 -26.73
CA ASP A 167 21.89 22.39 -26.14
C ASP A 167 22.02 21.98 -24.66
N ARG A 168 22.65 20.82 -24.44
CA ARG A 168 22.72 20.10 -23.17
C ARG A 168 24.08 19.40 -23.06
N PRO A 169 24.83 19.57 -21.95
CA PRO A 169 26.15 18.96 -21.80
C PRO A 169 26.17 17.43 -21.96
N GLU A 170 25.13 16.75 -21.51
CA GLU A 170 25.01 15.29 -21.46
C GLU A 170 24.91 14.67 -22.86
N ILE A 171 24.40 15.41 -23.84
CA ILE A 171 24.21 14.98 -25.23
C ILE A 171 24.99 15.85 -26.21
N GLY A 172 26.10 16.48 -25.77
CA GLY A 172 26.94 17.33 -26.64
C GLY A 172 27.47 16.60 -27.88
N SER A 173 27.52 15.27 -27.86
CA SER A 173 27.82 14.43 -29.03
C SER A 173 26.79 14.54 -30.17
N LEU A 174 25.62 15.14 -29.94
CA LEU A 174 24.60 15.43 -30.96
C LEU A 174 24.80 16.78 -31.67
N ALA A 175 25.82 17.59 -31.31
CA ALA A 175 25.99 18.94 -31.87
C ALA A 175 26.07 18.96 -33.41
N ASP A 176 26.63 17.92 -34.04
CA ASP A 176 26.74 17.77 -35.50
C ASP A 176 25.67 16.83 -36.09
N ALA A 177 24.70 16.38 -35.28
CA ALA A 177 23.67 15.45 -35.74
C ALA A 177 22.65 16.17 -36.64
N ARG A 178 22.33 15.55 -37.78
CA ARG A 178 21.26 16.05 -38.65
C ARG A 178 19.89 15.83 -38.00
N VAL A 179 19.00 16.83 -38.10
CA VAL A 179 17.65 16.80 -37.51
C VAL A 179 16.59 16.89 -38.60
N PHE A 180 15.84 15.80 -38.77
CA PHE A 180 14.70 15.71 -39.68
C PHE A 180 13.41 16.01 -38.92
N ARG A 181 12.71 17.07 -39.33
CA ARG A 181 11.52 17.59 -38.63
C ARG A 181 10.31 17.50 -39.54
N SER A 182 9.21 16.97 -39.03
CA SER A 182 7.96 16.88 -39.81
C SER A 182 7.50 18.23 -40.35
N HIS A 183 7.54 19.29 -39.54
CA HIS A 183 7.16 20.64 -39.96
C HIS A 183 8.00 21.18 -41.14
N GLN A 184 9.30 20.90 -41.17
CA GLN A 184 10.16 21.36 -42.27
C GLN A 184 9.81 20.67 -43.60
N HIS A 185 9.45 19.39 -43.54
CA HIS A 185 9.17 18.57 -44.72
C HIS A 185 7.68 18.48 -45.07
N GLY A 186 6.79 19.01 -44.22
CA GLY A 186 5.34 19.00 -44.40
C GLY A 186 4.69 17.62 -44.22
N VAL A 187 5.45 16.62 -43.79
CA VAL A 187 5.04 15.22 -43.67
C VAL A 187 5.59 14.62 -42.38
N ASP A 188 4.75 13.86 -41.67
CA ASP A 188 5.12 13.16 -40.44
C ASP A 188 5.77 11.79 -40.72
N LYS A 189 6.30 11.14 -39.69
CA LYS A 189 6.90 9.79 -39.77
C LYS A 189 5.92 8.74 -40.27
N ALA A 190 4.66 8.81 -39.86
CA ALA A 190 3.66 7.81 -40.19
C ALA A 190 3.31 7.81 -41.69
N HIS A 191 3.43 8.96 -42.37
CA HIS A 191 2.96 9.17 -43.73
C HIS A 191 4.04 9.45 -44.79
N GLY A 192 5.31 9.68 -44.42
CA GLY A 192 6.36 9.82 -45.45
C GLY A 192 7.71 10.43 -45.06
N LEU A 193 7.93 10.82 -43.80
CA LEU A 193 9.21 11.44 -43.40
C LEU A 193 10.39 10.46 -43.50
N TRP A 194 10.16 9.16 -43.31
CA TRP A 194 11.20 8.15 -43.38
C TRP A 194 11.84 8.02 -44.77
N GLU A 195 11.07 8.17 -45.84
CA GLU A 195 11.55 8.17 -47.22
C GLU A 195 12.49 9.35 -47.48
N VAL A 196 12.17 10.52 -46.92
CA VAL A 196 13.02 11.72 -46.97
C VAL A 196 14.34 11.45 -46.24
N VAL A 197 14.27 10.88 -45.03
CA VAL A 197 15.45 10.53 -44.22
C VAL A 197 16.37 9.58 -44.98
N LEU A 198 15.84 8.48 -45.54
CA LEU A 198 16.66 7.50 -46.28
C LEU A 198 17.30 8.10 -47.53
N SER A 199 16.57 8.94 -48.25
CA SER A 199 17.06 9.64 -49.43
C SER A 199 18.22 10.59 -49.09
N ASP A 200 18.08 11.41 -48.05
CA ASP A 200 19.12 12.37 -47.64
C ASP A 200 20.35 11.70 -47.03
N LEU A 201 20.17 10.59 -46.31
CA LEU A 201 21.28 9.83 -45.75
C LEU A 201 22.03 9.00 -46.80
N GLY A 202 21.40 8.70 -47.94
CA GLY A 202 21.97 7.82 -48.96
C GLY A 202 22.22 6.40 -48.43
N ARG A 203 21.36 5.91 -47.53
CA ARG A 203 21.48 4.59 -46.88
C ARG A 203 20.30 3.70 -47.21
N THR A 204 20.53 2.39 -47.22
CA THR A 204 19.43 1.43 -47.29
C THR A 204 18.76 1.31 -45.93
N ALA A 205 17.45 1.02 -45.90
CA ALA A 205 16.67 0.99 -44.67
C ALA A 205 17.28 0.11 -43.56
N GLY A 206 17.73 -1.11 -43.92
CA GLY A 206 18.35 -2.04 -42.95
C GLY A 206 19.66 -1.55 -42.31
N GLN A 207 20.30 -0.52 -42.87
CA GLN A 207 21.50 0.10 -42.28
C GLN A 207 21.16 1.06 -41.14
N VAL A 208 19.93 1.59 -41.11
CA VAL A 208 19.46 2.53 -40.09
C VAL A 208 18.80 1.76 -38.97
N LEU A 209 19.23 2.02 -37.74
CA LEU A 209 18.58 1.57 -36.52
C LEU A 209 17.90 2.77 -35.86
N HIS A 210 16.59 2.73 -35.73
CA HIS A 210 15.82 3.79 -35.08
C HIS A 210 15.35 3.40 -33.68
N ILE A 211 15.46 4.34 -32.73
CA ILE A 211 14.90 4.24 -31.38
C ILE A 211 13.88 5.36 -31.20
N GLY A 212 12.66 4.99 -30.82
CA GLY A 212 11.58 5.93 -30.54
C GLY A 212 10.52 5.33 -29.61
N ASP A 213 9.65 6.17 -29.06
CA ASP A 213 8.63 5.78 -28.09
C ASP A 213 7.27 5.46 -28.74
N ASN A 214 7.02 5.95 -29.96
CA ASN A 214 5.72 5.84 -30.61
C ASN A 214 5.61 4.55 -31.43
N PRO A 215 4.70 3.61 -31.08
CA PRO A 215 4.59 2.33 -31.77
C PRO A 215 4.20 2.47 -33.25
N ILE A 216 3.45 3.51 -33.62
CA ILE A 216 3.00 3.69 -35.01
C ILE A 216 4.05 4.45 -35.83
N ALA A 217 4.47 5.62 -35.33
CA ALA A 217 5.35 6.53 -36.07
C ALA A 217 6.80 6.03 -36.12
N ASP A 218 7.32 5.50 -35.02
CA ASP A 218 8.73 5.11 -34.90
C ASP A 218 8.97 3.63 -35.23
N ILE A 219 7.98 2.78 -34.96
CA ILE A 219 8.17 1.32 -35.06
C ILE A 219 7.49 0.75 -36.30
N GLU A 220 6.17 0.87 -36.42
CA GLU A 220 5.43 0.31 -37.56
C GLU A 220 5.78 1.02 -38.88
N ALA A 221 5.77 2.36 -38.92
CA ALA A 221 6.04 3.10 -40.15
C ALA A 221 7.48 2.93 -40.64
N ALA A 222 8.46 3.05 -39.75
CA ALA A 222 9.86 2.79 -40.08
C ALA A 222 10.09 1.32 -40.48
N GLY A 223 9.50 0.38 -39.73
CA GLY A 223 9.61 -1.05 -39.99
C GLY A 223 9.05 -1.47 -41.35
N ARG A 224 7.95 -0.85 -41.81
CA ARG A 224 7.38 -1.10 -43.16
C ARG A 224 8.35 -0.80 -44.30
N LEU A 225 9.31 0.12 -44.09
CA LEU A 225 10.35 0.45 -45.06
C LEU A 225 11.62 -0.41 -44.90
N GLY A 226 11.67 -1.28 -43.89
CA GLY A 226 12.79 -2.18 -43.61
C GLY A 226 13.85 -1.60 -42.67
N LEU A 227 13.56 -0.51 -41.95
CA LEU A 227 14.45 -0.02 -40.89
C LEU A 227 14.48 -1.03 -39.74
N ARG A 228 15.63 -1.11 -39.05
CA ARG A 228 15.68 -1.79 -37.76
C ARG A 228 15.12 -0.83 -36.72
N THR A 229 14.26 -1.32 -35.83
CA THR A 229 13.59 -0.47 -34.84
C THR A 229 13.72 -1.05 -33.44
N VAL A 230 13.82 -0.18 -32.45
CA VAL A 230 13.71 -0.51 -31.03
C VAL A 230 12.67 0.38 -30.41
N HIS A 231 11.62 -0.24 -29.88
CA HIS A 231 10.57 0.48 -29.17
C HIS A 231 11.06 0.82 -27.77
N TYR A 232 11.31 2.11 -27.54
CA TYR A 232 11.70 2.62 -26.24
C TYR A 232 10.46 2.95 -25.42
N GLU A 233 9.76 1.90 -25.02
CA GLU A 233 8.48 1.98 -24.33
C GLU A 233 8.61 2.82 -23.05
N ARG A 234 7.87 3.93 -23.00
CA ARG A 234 7.85 4.84 -21.86
C ARG A 234 7.21 4.19 -20.64
N VAL A 235 6.08 3.53 -20.79
CA VAL A 235 5.29 2.92 -19.71
C VAL A 235 4.79 1.56 -20.19
N ASP A 236 5.13 0.49 -19.47
CA ASP A 236 4.61 -0.84 -19.75
C ASP A 236 3.16 -1.03 -19.24
N PRO A 237 2.40 -2.03 -19.74
CA PRO A 237 1.00 -2.22 -19.38
C PRO A 237 0.72 -2.49 -17.89
N GLU A 238 1.69 -3.06 -17.16
CA GLU A 238 1.53 -3.29 -15.72
C GLU A 238 1.73 -2.00 -14.94
N PHE A 239 2.70 -1.16 -15.35
CA PHE A 239 2.87 0.15 -14.73
C PHE A 239 1.74 1.12 -15.09
N GLN A 240 1.13 0.99 -16.27
CA GLN A 240 -0.08 1.74 -16.60
C GLN A 240 -1.22 1.49 -15.60
N GLN A 241 -1.44 0.24 -15.17
CA GLN A 241 -2.45 -0.08 -14.15
C GLN A 241 -2.15 0.57 -12.79
N VAL A 242 -0.86 0.72 -12.46
CA VAL A 242 -0.41 1.41 -11.25
C VAL A 242 -0.73 2.91 -11.32
N ILE A 243 -0.50 3.54 -12.47
CA ILE A 243 -0.81 4.96 -12.70
C ILE A 243 -2.32 5.21 -12.68
N GLU A 244 -3.11 4.36 -13.35
CA GLU A 244 -4.57 4.44 -13.34
C GLU A 244 -5.16 4.29 -11.93
N ARG A 245 -4.60 3.39 -11.11
CA ARG A 245 -4.96 3.23 -9.69
C ARG A 245 -4.75 4.52 -8.90
N GLU A 246 -3.74 5.31 -9.26
CA GLU A 246 -3.39 6.58 -8.62
C GLU A 246 -4.25 7.75 -9.09
N ALA A 247 -5.29 7.47 -9.91
CA ALA A 247 -6.16 8.45 -10.56
C ALA A 247 -5.40 9.43 -11.48
N GLU A 248 -4.17 9.08 -11.86
CA GLU A 248 -3.40 9.77 -12.88
C GLU A 248 -3.70 9.13 -14.25
N THR A 249 -3.63 9.91 -15.32
CA THR A 249 -3.95 9.43 -16.66
C THR A 249 -2.79 9.66 -17.62
N LEU A 250 -2.54 8.70 -18.49
CA LEU A 250 -1.59 8.82 -19.60
C LEU A 250 -2.25 9.27 -20.91
N ASP A 251 -3.58 9.39 -20.93
CA ASP A 251 -4.30 9.93 -22.08
C ASP A 251 -3.97 11.43 -22.21
N SER A 252 -3.20 11.77 -23.24
CA SER A 252 -2.83 13.13 -23.64
C SER A 252 -4.02 14.08 -23.73
N PHE A 253 -5.24 13.60 -23.95
CA PHE A 253 -6.46 14.42 -24.05
C PHE A 253 -7.44 14.22 -22.88
N GLY A 254 -7.06 13.42 -21.89
CA GLY A 254 -7.83 13.19 -20.68
C GLY A 254 -7.99 14.44 -19.80
N PRO A 255 -8.73 14.31 -18.67
CA PRO A 255 -8.93 15.40 -17.72
C PRO A 255 -7.59 15.94 -17.19
N PHE A 256 -7.56 17.20 -16.78
CA PHE A 256 -6.38 17.84 -16.20
C PHE A 256 -6.07 17.23 -14.82
N GLY A 257 -4.81 16.90 -14.56
CA GLY A 257 -4.39 16.33 -13.28
C GLY A 257 -4.30 17.41 -12.20
N GLU A 258 -5.01 17.22 -11.09
CA GLU A 258 -5.09 18.21 -9.99
C GLU A 258 -3.76 18.40 -9.24
N LEU A 259 -2.84 17.43 -9.34
CA LEU A 259 -1.55 17.43 -8.65
C LEU A 259 -0.37 17.83 -9.56
N VAL A 260 -0.64 18.51 -10.68
CA VAL A 260 0.43 19.08 -11.53
C VAL A 260 0.92 20.38 -10.88
N ASP A 261 2.15 20.37 -10.38
CA ASP A 261 2.78 21.51 -9.75
C ASP A 261 3.23 22.56 -10.82
N PRO A 262 2.92 23.85 -10.65
CA PRO A 262 3.30 24.88 -11.62
C PRO A 262 4.81 25.08 -11.82
N ALA A 263 5.64 24.75 -10.83
CA ALA A 263 7.09 24.94 -10.87
C ALA A 263 7.83 23.64 -11.28
N HIS A 264 7.26 22.48 -10.96
CA HIS A 264 7.96 21.19 -11.07
C HIS A 264 7.17 20.09 -11.79
N GLY A 265 5.91 20.34 -12.14
CA GLY A 265 5.05 19.40 -12.86
C GLY A 265 4.71 18.21 -11.98
N ASP A 266 5.15 17.00 -12.35
CA ASP A 266 5.06 15.82 -11.47
C ASP A 266 6.42 15.48 -10.81
N PHE A 267 7.36 16.42 -10.80
CA PHE A 267 8.73 16.24 -10.30
C PHE A 267 9.54 15.21 -11.11
N GLY A 268 9.00 14.73 -12.24
CA GLY A 268 9.53 13.62 -13.01
C GLY A 268 9.19 12.24 -12.45
N LEU A 269 8.29 12.15 -11.45
CA LEU A 269 7.96 10.90 -10.78
C LEU A 269 7.41 9.85 -11.75
N THR A 270 6.51 10.22 -12.67
CA THR A 270 5.92 9.25 -13.61
C THR A 270 6.99 8.62 -14.48
N THR A 271 7.79 9.46 -15.16
CA THR A 271 8.82 8.99 -16.10
C THR A 271 9.95 8.26 -15.38
N LEU A 272 10.44 8.77 -14.24
CA LEU A 272 11.55 8.11 -13.53
C LEU A 272 11.17 6.75 -12.95
N ARG A 273 9.93 6.58 -12.47
CA ARG A 273 9.41 5.26 -12.08
C ARG A 273 9.42 4.32 -13.29
N ALA A 274 8.88 4.78 -14.42
CA ALA A 274 8.80 3.99 -15.63
C ALA A 274 10.18 3.58 -16.18
N ARG A 275 11.14 4.53 -16.21
CA ARG A 275 12.53 4.27 -16.63
C ARG A 275 13.26 3.34 -15.68
N THR A 276 13.03 3.45 -14.37
CA THR A 276 13.59 2.47 -13.41
C THR A 276 13.08 1.07 -13.71
N LEU A 277 11.80 0.90 -14.03
CA LEU A 277 11.22 -0.39 -14.41
C LEU A 277 11.78 -0.90 -15.74
N GLY A 278 11.83 -0.06 -16.79
CA GLY A 278 12.32 -0.42 -18.13
C GLY A 278 13.83 -0.66 -18.23
N ALA A 279 14.60 -0.17 -17.26
CA ALA A 279 16.04 -0.46 -17.14
C ALA A 279 16.32 -1.93 -16.86
N ARG A 280 15.38 -2.64 -16.22
CA ARG A 280 15.49 -4.08 -15.96
C ARG A 280 14.93 -4.87 -17.15
N ALA A 281 15.62 -5.95 -17.53
CA ALA A 281 15.13 -6.82 -18.60
C ALA A 281 13.78 -7.43 -18.23
N ALA A 282 12.83 -7.41 -19.17
CA ALA A 282 11.54 -8.05 -18.99
C ALA A 282 11.74 -9.54 -18.66
N SER A 283 11.32 -9.95 -17.47
CA SER A 283 11.31 -11.35 -17.05
C SER A 283 9.89 -11.88 -17.05
N GLU A 284 9.73 -13.21 -17.01
CA GLU A 284 8.43 -13.79 -16.70
C GLU A 284 7.90 -13.22 -15.38
N PRO A 285 6.58 -13.04 -15.25
CA PRO A 285 6.00 -12.48 -14.04
C PRO A 285 6.13 -13.45 -12.88
N THR A 286 7.11 -13.18 -12.01
CA THR A 286 7.35 -13.94 -10.78
C THR A 286 6.92 -13.12 -9.57
N ALA A 287 6.77 -13.79 -8.42
CA ALA A 287 6.52 -13.11 -7.15
C ALA A 287 7.66 -12.14 -6.79
N VAL A 288 8.90 -12.50 -7.13
CA VAL A 288 10.10 -11.67 -6.97
C VAL A 288 10.01 -10.42 -7.83
N GLU A 289 9.67 -10.56 -9.12
CA GLU A 289 9.53 -9.41 -10.02
C GLU A 289 8.39 -8.49 -9.58
N THR A 290 7.23 -9.04 -9.21
CA THR A 290 6.10 -8.26 -8.68
C THR A 290 6.52 -7.46 -7.43
N SER A 291 7.26 -8.10 -6.52
CA SER A 291 7.79 -7.47 -5.30
C SER A 291 8.78 -6.36 -5.62
N TRP A 292 9.70 -6.60 -6.56
CA TRP A 292 10.67 -5.60 -7.00
C TRP A 292 9.99 -4.39 -7.65
N ARG A 293 9.00 -4.62 -8.52
CA ARG A 293 8.21 -3.56 -9.16
C ARG A 293 7.41 -2.75 -8.14
N TYR A 294 6.81 -3.41 -7.13
CA TYR A 294 6.17 -2.72 -6.00
C TYR A 294 7.16 -1.82 -5.25
N GLY A 295 8.37 -2.33 -4.98
CA GLY A 295 9.46 -1.55 -4.41
C GLY A 295 9.86 -0.33 -5.25
N ALA A 296 10.09 -0.52 -6.56
CA ALA A 296 10.57 0.55 -7.45
C ALA A 296 9.50 1.59 -7.79
N ALA A 297 8.26 1.14 -8.00
CA ALA A 297 7.18 2.00 -8.47
C ALA A 297 6.37 2.63 -7.32
N VAL A 298 6.34 2.05 -6.11
CA VAL A 298 5.45 2.53 -5.04
C VAL A 298 6.24 3.02 -3.84
N LEU A 299 6.97 2.14 -3.16
CA LEU A 299 7.68 2.53 -1.93
C LEU A 299 8.96 3.33 -2.19
N GLY A 300 9.65 3.06 -3.29
CA GLY A 300 10.85 3.76 -3.73
C GLY A 300 10.69 5.27 -3.77
N PRO A 301 9.72 5.83 -4.54
CA PRO A 301 9.49 7.27 -4.57
C PRO A 301 9.07 7.85 -3.22
N VAL A 302 8.20 7.16 -2.47
CA VAL A 302 7.72 7.63 -1.16
C VAL A 302 8.87 7.73 -0.15
N LEU A 303 9.69 6.67 -0.05
CA LEU A 303 10.80 6.63 0.89
C LEU A 303 11.98 7.49 0.44
N THR A 304 12.16 7.72 -0.86
CA THR A 304 13.14 8.70 -1.37
C THR A 304 12.74 10.11 -0.97
N GLY A 305 11.46 10.47 -1.09
CA GLY A 305 10.93 11.75 -0.62
C GLY A 305 11.04 11.92 0.90
N PHE A 306 10.74 10.87 1.65
CA PHE A 306 10.92 10.86 3.10
C PHE A 306 12.39 11.03 3.50
N ALA A 307 13.30 10.33 2.85
CA ALA A 307 14.74 10.45 3.11
C ALA A 307 15.29 11.85 2.78
N GLU A 308 14.86 12.46 1.66
CA GLU A 308 15.21 13.85 1.34
C GLU A 308 14.64 14.83 2.37
N TRP A 309 13.39 14.65 2.80
CA TRP A 309 12.76 15.49 3.82
C TRP A 309 13.49 15.42 5.16
N VAL A 310 13.83 14.21 5.64
CA VAL A 310 14.57 14.02 6.89
C VAL A 310 15.94 14.68 6.81
N ALA A 311 16.69 14.42 5.73
CA ALA A 311 18.04 14.97 5.58
C ALA A 311 18.03 16.51 5.45
N ALA A 312 17.06 17.08 4.73
CA ALA A 312 16.88 18.52 4.64
C ALA A 312 16.57 19.13 6.01
N LYS A 313 15.58 18.58 6.73
CA LYS A 313 15.18 19.05 8.07
C LYS A 313 16.32 19.00 9.07
N ALA A 314 17.04 17.89 9.12
CA ALA A 314 18.19 17.74 10.01
C ALA A 314 19.32 18.73 9.65
N HIS A 315 19.57 18.95 8.35
CA HIS A 315 20.57 19.91 7.89
C HIS A 315 20.21 21.35 8.28
N GLU A 316 18.96 21.76 8.02
CA GLU A 316 18.43 23.09 8.35
C GLU A 316 18.43 23.34 9.87
N ALA A 317 18.14 22.31 10.67
CA ALA A 317 18.17 22.39 12.13
C ALA A 317 19.60 22.33 12.73
N GLY A 318 20.62 22.07 11.91
CA GLY A 318 21.99 21.87 12.40
C GLY A 318 22.18 20.56 13.17
N THR A 319 21.34 19.56 12.94
CA THR A 319 21.39 18.23 13.57
C THR A 319 22.29 17.30 12.74
N PRO A 320 23.54 17.03 13.15
CA PRO A 320 24.51 16.31 12.32
C PRO A 320 24.24 14.79 12.27
N VAL A 321 23.52 14.25 13.26
CA VAL A 321 23.21 12.82 13.35
C VAL A 321 21.74 12.61 13.66
N VAL A 322 21.08 11.78 12.86
CA VAL A 322 19.73 11.28 13.12
C VAL A 322 19.76 9.77 13.36
N TRP A 323 18.89 9.28 14.24
CA TRP A 323 18.90 7.90 14.73
C TRP A 323 17.69 7.14 14.23
N CYS A 324 17.91 6.08 13.47
CA CYS A 324 16.85 5.24 12.94
C CYS A 324 16.73 3.96 13.77
N PRO A 325 15.65 3.75 14.56
CA PRO A 325 15.45 2.50 15.30
C PRO A 325 15.57 1.27 14.38
N MET A 326 16.29 0.24 14.84
CA MET A 326 16.55 -0.98 14.07
C MET A 326 15.28 -1.71 13.62
N ARG A 327 15.45 -2.66 12.70
CA ARG A 327 14.44 -3.22 11.79
C ARG A 327 14.15 -2.28 10.62
N GLU A 328 13.31 -1.27 10.77
CA GLU A 328 13.04 -0.30 9.70
C GLU A 328 14.26 0.60 9.44
N GLY A 329 15.01 0.91 10.49
CA GLY A 329 16.11 1.89 10.46
C GLY A 329 17.35 1.48 9.67
N GLU A 330 17.55 0.19 9.38
CA GLU A 330 18.67 -0.26 8.54
C GLU A 330 18.53 0.31 7.12
N LEU A 331 17.37 0.14 6.50
CA LEU A 331 17.12 0.69 5.17
C LEU A 331 17.01 2.22 5.20
N LEU A 332 16.27 2.78 6.18
CA LEU A 332 16.05 4.22 6.27
C LEU A 332 17.37 4.99 6.43
N SER A 333 18.28 4.52 7.29
CA SER A 333 19.57 5.18 7.50
C SER A 333 20.41 5.24 6.22
N VAL A 334 20.46 4.15 5.45
CA VAL A 334 21.14 4.12 4.15
C VAL A 334 20.50 5.11 3.16
N MET A 335 19.17 5.14 3.11
CA MET A 335 18.45 6.03 2.20
C MET A 335 18.67 7.51 2.53
N ILE A 336 18.69 7.87 3.82
CA ILE A 336 18.93 9.24 4.29
C ILE A 336 20.38 9.65 4.05
N ASP A 337 21.35 8.76 4.32
CA ASP A 337 22.76 9.00 4.01
C ASP A 337 22.98 9.24 2.50
N ASN A 338 22.27 8.50 1.64
CA ASN A 338 22.29 8.71 0.20
C ASN A 338 21.72 10.07 -0.19
N ALA A 339 20.60 10.47 0.42
CA ALA A 339 19.99 11.79 0.21
C ALA A 339 20.95 12.92 0.60
N ALA A 340 21.51 12.85 1.81
CA ALA A 340 22.46 13.81 2.32
C ALA A 340 23.70 13.92 1.42
N ARG A 341 24.26 12.78 0.98
CA ARG A 341 25.42 12.76 0.06
C ARG A 341 25.09 13.37 -1.30
N ALA A 342 23.96 13.03 -1.90
CA ALA A 342 23.57 13.52 -3.22
C ALA A 342 23.34 15.04 -3.23
N ARG A 343 22.79 15.58 -2.13
CA ARG A 343 22.47 16.99 -1.97
C ARG A 343 23.59 17.82 -1.31
N GLY A 344 24.62 17.17 -0.78
CA GLY A 344 25.72 17.83 -0.07
C GLY A 344 25.34 18.34 1.33
N TRP A 345 24.35 17.71 1.97
CA TRP A 345 23.92 18.07 3.31
C TRP A 345 24.79 17.41 4.39
N ALA A 346 25.06 18.16 5.45
CA ALA A 346 25.92 17.75 6.55
C ALA A 346 25.15 16.92 7.61
N VAL A 347 24.59 15.79 7.19
CA VAL A 347 23.79 14.89 8.04
C VAL A 347 24.24 13.46 7.85
N ARG A 348 24.29 12.70 8.95
CA ARG A 348 24.48 11.25 8.96
C ARG A 348 23.30 10.56 9.63
N ALA A 349 22.73 9.56 8.97
CA ALA A 349 21.74 8.70 9.60
C ALA A 349 22.41 7.42 10.10
N LYS A 350 22.12 7.02 11.34
CA LYS A 350 22.69 5.83 11.96
C LYS A 350 21.58 4.91 12.48
N PRO A 351 21.66 3.60 12.26
CA PRO A 351 20.78 2.67 12.95
C PRO A 351 21.06 2.69 14.47
N VAL A 352 20.01 2.51 15.28
CA VAL A 352 20.12 2.34 16.73
C VAL A 352 19.22 1.20 17.21
N TRP A 353 19.73 0.35 18.11
CA TRP A 353 18.88 -0.67 18.72
C TRP A 353 17.92 -0.03 19.72
N LEU A 354 16.65 0.02 19.33
CA LEU A 354 15.58 0.59 20.15
C LEU A 354 14.27 -0.10 19.77
N SER A 355 13.55 -0.66 20.74
CA SER A 355 12.25 -1.29 20.50
C SER A 355 11.23 -0.83 21.54
N ARG A 356 9.96 -0.74 21.12
CA ARG A 356 8.85 -0.42 22.03
C ARG A 356 8.82 -1.35 23.23
N HIS A 357 9.13 -2.63 23.03
CA HIS A 357 9.20 -3.63 24.09
C HIS A 357 10.25 -3.26 25.14
N VAL A 358 11.53 -3.13 24.75
CA VAL A 358 12.64 -2.86 25.68
C VAL A 358 12.46 -1.52 26.40
N VAL A 359 12.08 -0.47 25.67
CA VAL A 359 11.89 0.86 26.26
C VAL A 359 10.73 0.85 27.26
N SER A 360 9.65 0.11 26.99
CA SER A 360 8.52 0.00 27.93
C SER A 360 8.90 -0.72 29.23
N VAL A 361 9.77 -1.73 29.18
CA VAL A 361 10.27 -2.42 30.39
C VAL A 361 11.20 -1.49 31.18
N ALA A 362 12.14 -0.82 30.51
CA ALA A 362 13.10 0.07 31.16
C ALA A 362 12.45 1.33 31.79
N THR A 363 11.30 1.75 31.27
CA THR A 363 10.54 2.92 31.74
C THR A 363 9.48 2.55 32.78
N LEU A 364 9.19 1.27 33.00
CA LEU A 364 8.19 0.83 33.98
C LEU A 364 8.49 1.39 35.37
N ASP A 365 7.47 1.88 36.05
CA ASP A 365 7.54 2.17 37.48
C ASP A 365 6.97 0.98 38.25
N ALA A 366 7.86 0.21 38.90
CA ALA A 366 7.48 -1.01 39.61
C ALA A 366 6.78 -0.74 40.95
N GLU A 367 6.87 0.50 41.46
CA GLU A 367 6.30 0.89 42.74
C GLU A 367 4.85 1.39 42.62
N GLU A 368 4.45 1.82 41.41
CA GLU A 368 3.13 2.35 41.13
C GLU A 368 2.24 1.27 40.45
N PRO A 369 1.19 0.77 41.14
CA PRO A 369 0.33 -0.28 40.57
C PRO A 369 -0.37 0.12 39.28
N GLU A 370 -0.72 1.40 39.11
CA GLU A 370 -1.35 1.87 37.87
C GLU A 370 -0.34 1.85 36.70
N ALA A 371 0.93 2.15 36.93
CA ALA A 371 1.98 2.04 35.91
C ALA A 371 2.19 0.57 35.46
N VAL A 372 2.14 -0.38 36.39
CA VAL A 372 2.16 -1.82 36.07
C VAL A 372 0.92 -2.20 35.26
N ARG A 373 -0.27 -1.71 35.64
CA ARG A 373 -1.50 -1.96 34.91
C ARG A 373 -1.48 -1.39 33.48
N GLU A 374 -1.01 -0.17 33.30
CA GLU A 374 -0.82 0.46 31.99
C GLU A 374 0.21 -0.28 31.14
N PHE A 375 1.25 -0.85 31.74
CA PHE A 375 2.20 -1.71 31.06
C PHE A 375 1.58 -3.03 30.59
N LEU A 376 0.64 -3.61 31.35
CA LEU A 376 -0.02 -4.87 30.98
C LEU A 376 -1.05 -4.70 29.86
N ARG A 377 -1.80 -3.59 29.84
CA ARG A 377 -2.92 -3.37 28.90
C ARG A 377 -2.60 -3.59 27.41
N PRO A 378 -1.47 -3.10 26.86
CA PRO A 378 -1.15 -3.30 25.44
C PRO A 378 -0.82 -4.76 25.08
N ARG A 379 -0.47 -5.61 26.05
CA ARG A 379 0.12 -6.95 25.87
C ARG A 379 -0.92 -8.07 25.73
N HIS A 380 -2.08 -7.75 25.15
CA HIS A 380 -3.23 -8.65 25.05
C HIS A 380 -2.99 -10.00 24.34
N GLU A 381 -1.91 -10.11 23.58
CA GLU A 381 -1.50 -11.35 22.90
C GLU A 381 -0.47 -12.18 23.65
N LEU A 382 0.05 -11.67 24.78
CA LEU A 382 0.98 -12.42 25.60
C LEU A 382 0.23 -13.33 26.57
N THR A 383 0.78 -14.51 26.80
CA THR A 383 0.41 -15.31 27.96
C THR A 383 1.06 -14.76 29.22
N VAL A 384 0.51 -15.08 30.38
CA VAL A 384 1.13 -14.76 31.67
C VAL A 384 2.55 -15.32 31.74
N ARG A 385 2.78 -16.52 31.21
CA ARG A 385 4.11 -17.14 31.09
C ARG A 385 5.08 -16.26 30.31
N GLN A 386 4.70 -15.80 29.11
CA GLN A 386 5.55 -14.96 28.26
C GLN A 386 5.81 -13.59 28.89
N LEU A 387 4.84 -13.04 29.63
CA LEU A 387 5.07 -11.84 30.45
C LEU A 387 6.11 -12.10 31.54
N LEU A 388 5.99 -13.21 32.29
CA LEU A 388 6.96 -13.52 33.34
C LEU A 388 8.37 -13.71 32.74
N GLU A 389 8.49 -14.38 31.59
CA GLU A 389 9.74 -14.49 30.84
C GLU A 389 10.30 -13.11 30.45
N THR A 390 9.45 -12.21 29.95
CA THR A 390 9.82 -10.81 29.64
C THR A 390 10.36 -10.06 30.87
N LEU A 391 9.76 -10.32 32.03
CA LEU A 391 10.15 -9.72 33.29
C LEU A 391 11.24 -10.51 34.02
N HIS A 392 11.83 -11.54 33.39
CA HIS A 392 12.84 -12.42 34.00
C HIS A 392 12.37 -13.01 35.35
N LEU A 393 11.09 -13.31 35.47
CA LEU A 393 10.45 -13.96 36.61
C LEU A 393 10.12 -15.42 36.29
N LEU A 394 10.33 -16.31 37.26
CA LEU A 394 9.93 -17.70 37.18
C LEU A 394 8.49 -17.85 37.72
N PRO A 395 7.70 -18.83 37.22
CA PRO A 395 6.38 -19.12 37.79
C PRO A 395 6.39 -19.38 39.31
N GLY A 396 7.47 -19.95 39.83
CA GLY A 396 7.63 -20.16 41.28
C GLY A 396 7.79 -18.87 42.09
N ASP A 397 8.13 -17.76 41.44
CA ASP A 397 8.27 -16.45 42.10
C ASP A 397 6.91 -15.82 42.37
N VAL A 398 5.90 -16.16 41.56
CA VAL A 398 4.52 -15.65 41.68
C VAL A 398 3.55 -16.83 41.78
N PRO A 399 3.48 -17.54 42.93
CA PRO A 399 2.68 -18.75 43.09
C PRO A 399 1.19 -18.57 42.74
N GLU A 400 0.66 -17.37 42.97
CA GLU A 400 -0.73 -16.98 42.66
C GLU A 400 -1.08 -17.12 41.17
N LEU A 401 -0.07 -17.02 40.28
CA LEU A 401 -0.27 -17.06 38.82
C LEU A 401 0.00 -18.43 38.20
N VAL A 402 0.43 -19.44 38.97
CA VAL A 402 0.77 -20.77 38.44
C VAL A 402 -0.42 -21.44 37.73
N GLY A 403 -1.65 -21.20 38.21
CA GLY A 403 -2.88 -21.70 37.58
C GLY A 403 -3.28 -20.99 36.29
N SER A 404 -2.69 -19.83 36.00
CA SER A 404 -3.07 -18.92 34.92
C SER A 404 -1.93 -18.65 33.92
N LEU A 405 -0.83 -19.43 33.98
CA LEU A 405 0.36 -19.21 33.15
C LEU A 405 0.06 -19.15 31.65
N ASP A 406 -0.89 -19.95 31.19
CA ASP A 406 -1.25 -20.03 29.77
C ASP A 406 -2.48 -19.16 29.41
N GLU A 407 -2.97 -18.35 30.36
CA GLU A 407 -3.98 -17.32 30.10
C GLU A 407 -3.35 -16.12 29.38
N MET A 408 -4.08 -15.53 28.43
CA MET A 408 -3.68 -14.33 27.70
C MET A 408 -4.28 -13.07 28.34
N PHE A 409 -3.68 -11.90 28.11
CA PHE A 409 -4.21 -10.60 28.56
C PHE A 409 -5.40 -10.10 27.71
N ASP A 410 -6.37 -10.97 27.43
CA ASP A 410 -7.52 -10.68 26.57
C ASP A 410 -8.69 -9.98 27.29
N ASN A 411 -8.63 -9.87 28.61
CA ASN A 411 -9.69 -9.29 29.44
C ASN A 411 -9.13 -8.53 30.66
N GLU A 412 -9.92 -7.60 31.21
CA GLU A 412 -9.53 -6.77 32.36
C GLU A 412 -9.41 -7.57 33.67
N HIS A 413 -10.06 -8.74 33.78
CA HIS A 413 -9.93 -9.59 34.96
C HIS A 413 -8.52 -10.19 35.05
N THR A 414 -8.00 -10.80 33.98
CA THR A 414 -6.64 -11.33 33.91
C THR A 414 -5.61 -10.21 34.13
N ILE A 415 -5.78 -9.04 33.53
CA ILE A 415 -4.91 -7.87 33.75
C ILE A 415 -4.89 -7.48 35.24
N SER A 416 -6.06 -7.40 35.87
CA SER A 416 -6.19 -7.00 37.28
C SER A 416 -5.57 -8.04 38.22
N THR A 417 -5.81 -9.33 37.96
CA THR A 417 -5.25 -10.45 38.74
C THR A 417 -3.72 -10.47 38.67
N VAL A 418 -3.15 -10.33 37.47
CA VAL A 418 -1.69 -10.30 37.29
C VAL A 418 -1.08 -9.04 37.92
N CYS A 419 -1.73 -7.88 37.76
CA CYS A 419 -1.28 -6.64 38.41
C CYS A 419 -1.25 -6.79 39.94
N ALA A 420 -2.33 -7.32 40.53
CA ALA A 420 -2.41 -7.56 41.97
C ALA A 420 -1.33 -8.54 42.44
N ALA A 421 -1.09 -9.62 41.70
CA ALA A 421 -0.06 -10.60 42.05
C ALA A 421 1.36 -10.00 41.99
N LEU A 422 1.68 -9.26 40.92
CA LEU A 422 3.01 -8.63 40.76
C LEU A 422 3.28 -7.52 41.77
N THR A 423 2.24 -6.82 42.23
CA THR A 423 2.36 -5.68 43.16
C THR A 423 2.04 -6.05 44.62
N GLY A 424 1.51 -7.24 44.86
CA GLY A 424 0.93 -7.65 46.15
C GLY A 424 1.94 -7.82 47.29
N THR A 425 3.19 -8.18 46.99
CA THR A 425 4.23 -8.39 48.02
C THR A 425 5.42 -7.45 47.84
N ALA A 426 6.02 -7.01 48.96
CA ALA A 426 7.23 -6.20 48.92
C ALA A 426 8.40 -6.93 48.24
N HIS A 427 8.47 -8.25 48.38
CA HIS A 427 9.48 -9.07 47.71
C HIS A 427 9.35 -9.00 46.19
N LEU A 428 8.14 -9.15 45.64
CA LEU A 428 7.92 -9.08 44.19
C LEU A 428 8.14 -7.68 43.64
N ARG A 429 7.68 -6.64 44.33
CA ARG A 429 7.97 -5.25 43.94
C ARG A 429 9.46 -4.98 43.87
N ASN A 430 10.23 -5.43 44.88
CA ASN A 430 11.69 -5.28 44.88
C ASN A 430 12.34 -6.05 43.71
N ARG A 431 11.88 -7.26 43.41
CA ARG A 431 12.39 -8.03 42.27
C ARG A 431 12.08 -7.39 40.93
N LEU A 432 10.85 -6.92 40.75
CA LEU A 432 10.45 -6.18 39.55
C LEU A 432 11.29 -4.91 39.39
N ALA A 433 11.51 -4.17 40.49
CA ALA A 433 12.37 -2.98 40.50
C ALA A 433 13.82 -3.31 40.08
N VAL A 434 14.38 -4.44 40.53
CA VAL A 434 15.72 -4.90 40.11
C VAL A 434 15.75 -5.22 38.62
N VAL A 435 14.75 -5.94 38.10
CA VAL A 435 14.66 -6.29 36.67
C VAL A 435 14.58 -5.03 35.81
N VAL A 436 13.68 -4.11 36.16
CA VAL A 436 13.46 -2.85 35.46
C VAL A 436 14.71 -1.98 35.49
N THR A 437 15.39 -1.90 36.65
CA THR A 437 16.62 -1.12 36.78
C THR A 437 17.75 -1.71 35.94
N GLY A 438 17.92 -3.04 35.94
CA GLY A 438 18.89 -3.70 35.08
C GLY A 438 18.61 -3.46 33.59
N ALA A 439 17.36 -3.62 33.15
CA ALA A 439 16.96 -3.33 31.76
C ALA A 439 17.24 -1.87 31.37
N ARG A 440 16.99 -0.93 32.28
CA ARG A 440 17.28 0.50 32.10
C ARG A 440 18.77 0.76 31.95
N GLU A 441 19.60 0.20 32.82
CA GLU A 441 21.06 0.36 32.76
C GLU A 441 21.63 -0.19 31.46
N ARG A 442 21.18 -1.37 31.02
CA ARG A 442 21.64 -1.97 29.76
C ARG A 442 21.21 -1.18 28.53
N LEU A 443 19.96 -0.68 28.49
CA LEU A 443 19.49 0.20 27.42
C LEU A 443 20.30 1.51 27.37
N VAL A 444 20.50 2.17 28.51
CA VAL A 444 21.29 3.43 28.58
C VAL A 444 22.74 3.19 28.18
N ARG A 445 23.34 2.06 28.58
CA ARG A 445 24.68 1.64 28.15
C ARG A 445 24.74 1.51 26.62
N SER A 446 23.81 0.78 26.02
CA SER A 446 23.75 0.59 24.58
C SER A 446 23.59 1.92 23.81
N LEU A 447 22.71 2.83 24.28
CA LEU A 447 22.55 4.16 23.69
C LEU A 447 23.82 5.00 23.77
N ARG A 448 24.54 4.93 24.91
CA ARG A 448 25.81 5.65 25.09
C ARG A 448 26.91 5.09 24.20
N GLU A 449 27.03 3.77 24.11
CA GLU A 449 28.03 3.11 23.24
C GLU A 449 27.77 3.36 21.75
N ALA A 450 26.51 3.47 21.36
CA ALA A 450 26.13 3.87 20.00
C ALA A 450 26.50 5.34 19.68
N GLY A 451 26.70 6.17 20.71
CA GLY A 451 26.86 7.62 20.60
C GLY A 451 25.55 8.40 20.48
N ALA A 452 24.41 7.76 20.77
CA ALA A 452 23.09 8.39 20.71
C ALA A 452 22.85 9.44 21.79
N LEU A 453 23.73 9.48 22.79
CA LEU A 453 23.69 10.41 23.92
C LEU A 453 24.84 11.43 23.88
N ASP A 454 25.53 11.58 22.74
CA ASP A 454 26.70 12.46 22.59
C ASP A 454 26.34 13.92 22.25
N GLY A 455 25.10 14.18 21.80
CA GLY A 455 24.60 15.49 21.42
C GLY A 455 23.52 16.03 22.35
N ASP A 456 23.08 17.26 22.09
CA ASP A 456 22.06 17.94 22.90
C ASP A 456 20.64 17.38 22.67
N GLU A 457 20.42 16.75 21.52
CA GLU A 457 19.12 16.21 21.12
C GLU A 457 19.28 14.83 20.46
N LEU A 458 18.35 13.92 20.78
CA LEU A 458 18.26 12.59 20.15
C LEU A 458 17.11 12.59 19.15
N THR A 459 17.41 12.95 17.89
CA THR A 459 16.40 12.95 16.81
C THR A 459 16.19 11.54 16.24
N LEU A 460 15.03 10.95 16.52
CA LEU A 460 14.59 9.66 15.99
C LEU A 460 13.97 9.80 14.60
N VAL A 461 14.17 8.78 13.75
CA VAL A 461 13.56 8.68 12.43
C VAL A 461 12.87 7.32 12.26
N ASP A 462 11.57 7.32 12.00
CA ASP A 462 10.75 6.11 11.91
C ASP A 462 9.59 6.33 10.91
N ILE A 463 8.84 5.29 10.54
CA ILE A 463 7.68 5.45 9.67
C ILE A 463 6.44 5.96 10.42
N GLY A 464 6.29 5.67 11.71
CA GLY A 464 5.15 6.13 12.50
C GLY A 464 4.74 5.20 13.65
N TRP A 465 3.60 5.39 14.30
CA TRP A 465 2.63 6.48 14.07
C TRP A 465 2.33 7.29 15.33
N GLY A 466 2.46 6.69 16.52
CA GLY A 466 2.05 7.30 17.79
C GLY A 466 3.18 7.90 18.61
N GLY A 467 4.44 7.80 18.18
CA GLY A 467 5.60 8.32 18.93
C GLY A 467 5.78 7.72 20.33
N THR A 468 5.26 6.51 20.58
CA THR A 468 5.31 5.87 21.91
C THR A 468 6.73 5.62 22.39
N ILE A 469 7.63 5.19 21.50
CA ILE A 469 9.05 5.00 21.82
C ILE A 469 9.68 6.34 22.25
N GLN A 470 9.44 7.41 21.50
CA GLN A 470 9.94 8.75 21.80
C GLN A 470 9.49 9.24 23.19
N LEU A 471 8.19 9.11 23.49
CA LEU A 471 7.65 9.51 24.79
C LEU A 471 8.25 8.70 25.96
N GLN A 472 8.33 7.38 25.81
CA GLN A 472 8.90 6.52 26.85
C GLN A 472 10.39 6.78 27.03
N LEU A 473 11.13 7.01 25.94
CA LEU A 473 12.54 7.37 25.98
C LEU A 473 12.75 8.70 26.72
N SER A 474 11.93 9.72 26.46
CA SER A 474 11.99 11.01 27.18
C SER A 474 11.82 10.83 28.68
N ARG A 475 10.81 10.04 29.11
CA ARG A 475 10.59 9.70 30.52
C ARG A 475 11.78 8.96 31.13
N LEU A 476 12.35 8.02 30.39
CA LEU A 476 13.51 7.24 30.82
C LEU A 476 14.74 8.14 31.02
N LEU A 477 15.08 8.99 30.05
CA LEU A 477 16.23 9.88 30.11
C LEU A 477 16.11 10.88 31.27
N HIS A 478 14.93 11.47 31.45
CA HIS A 478 14.65 12.34 32.58
C HIS A 478 14.84 11.62 33.93
N ARG A 479 14.33 10.38 34.06
CA ARG A 479 14.45 9.60 35.29
C ARG A 479 15.90 9.26 35.65
N VAL A 480 16.78 9.06 34.66
CA VAL A 480 18.21 8.80 34.90
C VAL A 480 19.07 10.07 34.97
N GLY A 481 18.45 11.25 34.88
CA GLY A 481 19.15 12.54 34.94
C GLY A 481 20.01 12.83 33.71
N ILE A 482 19.64 12.32 32.54
CA ILE A 482 20.29 12.65 31.26
C ILE A 482 19.51 13.79 30.61
N ASP A 483 20.19 14.93 30.43
CA ASP A 483 19.63 16.17 29.88
C ASP A 483 19.68 16.15 28.35
N ILE A 484 18.94 15.22 27.74
CA ILE A 484 18.80 15.08 26.29
C ILE A 484 17.31 14.89 25.98
N GLU A 485 16.78 15.73 25.13
CA GLU A 485 15.38 15.63 24.68
C GLU A 485 15.28 14.79 23.40
N PRO A 486 14.41 13.75 23.37
CA PRO A 486 14.12 13.04 22.14
C PRO A 486 13.21 13.84 21.22
N ALA A 487 13.63 14.02 19.97
CA ALA A 487 12.80 14.52 18.87
C ALA A 487 12.45 13.39 17.90
N GLY A 488 11.49 13.61 17.01
CA GLY A 488 11.04 12.61 16.06
C GLY A 488 10.64 13.17 14.69
N LEU A 489 11.18 12.57 13.64
CA LEU A 489 10.84 12.79 12.24
C LEU A 489 10.22 11.51 11.68
N TYR A 490 8.94 11.57 11.32
CA TYR A 490 8.16 10.38 10.95
C TYR A 490 7.67 10.43 9.50
N LEU A 491 7.53 9.28 8.84
CA LEU A 491 6.84 9.22 7.53
C LEU A 491 5.44 9.81 7.67
N ALA A 492 4.72 9.45 8.74
CA ALA A 492 3.60 10.23 9.22
C ALA A 492 3.20 9.88 10.67
N THR A 493 2.36 10.72 11.28
CA THR A 493 1.84 10.49 12.64
C THR A 493 0.32 10.55 12.71
N ASN A 494 -0.27 9.74 13.60
CA ASN A 494 -1.72 9.74 13.87
C ASN A 494 -2.03 10.38 15.22
N GLU A 495 -3.31 10.49 15.56
CA GLU A 495 -3.83 11.12 16.79
C GLU A 495 -3.19 10.57 18.07
N ARG A 496 -2.63 9.34 18.05
CA ARG A 496 -1.93 8.75 19.19
C ARG A 496 -0.62 9.46 19.55
N CYS A 497 -0.10 10.37 18.72
CA CYS A 497 1.04 11.22 19.07
C CYS A 497 0.66 12.40 20.00
N THR A 498 -0.62 12.61 20.29
CA THR A 498 -1.08 13.71 21.18
C THR A 498 -0.35 13.75 22.52
N PRO A 499 -0.09 12.63 23.24
CA PRO A 499 0.68 12.67 24.48
C PRO A 499 2.13 13.12 24.29
N VAL A 500 2.73 12.90 23.12
CA VAL A 500 4.08 13.38 22.77
C VAL A 500 4.08 14.91 22.65
N LEU A 501 3.11 15.44 21.92
CA LEU A 501 2.90 16.88 21.76
C LEU A 501 2.63 17.58 23.10
N LEU A 502 1.78 16.99 23.94
CA LEU A 502 1.46 17.53 25.27
C LEU A 502 2.65 17.48 26.24
N ALA A 503 3.61 16.57 26.01
CA ALA A 503 4.86 16.53 26.75
C ALA A 503 5.87 17.60 26.27
N GLY A 504 5.53 18.42 25.27
CA GLY A 504 6.40 19.45 24.71
C GLY A 504 7.47 18.92 23.75
N LEU A 505 7.43 17.63 23.39
CA LEU A 505 8.43 17.00 22.54
C LEU A 505 8.16 17.29 21.06
N ARG A 506 9.22 17.51 20.28
CA ARG A 506 9.14 17.72 18.84
C ARG A 506 8.78 16.42 18.11
N VAL A 507 7.65 16.40 17.42
CA VAL A 507 7.18 15.28 16.60
C VAL A 507 6.63 15.81 15.27
N GLU A 508 7.36 15.54 14.19
CA GLU A 508 7.02 16.02 12.83
C GLU A 508 6.70 14.84 11.91
N GLY A 509 5.68 15.00 11.05
CA GLY A 509 5.31 14.00 10.05
C GLY A 509 5.44 14.52 8.62
N TYR A 510 5.99 13.70 7.71
CA TYR A 510 6.22 14.08 6.32
C TYR A 510 4.95 14.10 5.46
N LEU A 511 4.24 12.97 5.38
CA LEU A 511 3.00 12.85 4.59
C LEU A 511 1.77 13.35 5.34
N GLY A 512 1.90 13.53 6.66
CA GLY A 512 0.86 14.05 7.52
C GLY A 512 1.23 13.95 8.99
N GLN A 513 0.58 14.79 9.79
CA GLN A 513 0.90 14.98 11.20
C GLN A 513 -0.38 14.93 12.04
N ALA A 514 -0.31 14.24 13.18
CA ALA A 514 -1.39 14.13 14.15
C ALA A 514 -2.76 13.76 13.54
N GLY A 515 -2.77 12.87 12.55
CA GLY A 515 -4.01 12.44 11.89
C GLY A 515 -4.41 13.22 10.64
N HIS A 516 -3.67 14.26 10.26
CA HIS A 516 -4.02 15.13 9.12
C HIS A 516 -2.97 15.08 7.99
N PRO A 517 -3.38 14.94 6.71
CA PRO A 517 -4.76 14.76 6.22
C PRO A 517 -5.34 13.37 6.57
N ARG A 518 -6.61 13.34 6.98
CA ARG A 518 -7.29 12.11 7.47
C ARG A 518 -7.24 10.98 6.45
N GLU A 519 -7.43 11.27 5.17
CA GLU A 519 -7.49 10.25 4.13
C GLU A 519 -6.19 9.45 3.97
N VAL A 520 -5.06 10.14 4.11
CA VAL A 520 -3.71 9.58 4.01
C VAL A 520 -3.38 8.80 5.29
N ILE A 521 -3.56 9.45 6.45
CA ILE A 521 -3.20 8.86 7.73
C ILE A 521 -4.09 7.67 8.09
N ALA A 522 -5.38 7.72 7.78
CA ALA A 522 -6.30 6.61 8.02
C ALA A 522 -5.93 5.39 7.16
N ALA A 523 -5.59 5.58 5.88
CA ALA A 523 -5.17 4.48 5.02
C ALA A 523 -3.86 3.84 5.51
N ALA A 524 -2.85 4.65 5.82
CA ALA A 524 -1.55 4.17 6.25
C ALA A 524 -1.58 3.55 7.67
N SER A 525 -2.36 4.14 8.60
CA SER A 525 -2.55 3.58 9.94
C SER A 525 -3.45 2.34 9.97
N ARG A 526 -4.27 2.10 8.92
CA ARG A 526 -5.13 0.92 8.83
C ARG A 526 -4.37 -0.33 8.42
N SER A 527 -3.31 -0.18 7.62
CA SER A 527 -2.52 -1.30 7.10
C SER A 527 -1.02 -1.01 7.20
N PRO A 528 -0.48 -0.72 8.40
CA PRO A 528 0.94 -0.40 8.55
C PRO A 528 1.86 -1.60 8.27
N GLU A 529 1.36 -2.83 8.42
CA GLU A 529 2.14 -4.06 8.40
C GLU A 529 2.81 -4.30 7.05
N VAL A 530 2.20 -3.91 5.93
CA VAL A 530 2.83 -4.02 4.61
C VAL A 530 4.04 -3.07 4.49
N LEU A 531 3.92 -1.86 5.02
CA LEU A 531 5.00 -0.87 4.99
C LEU A 531 6.16 -1.33 5.85
N GLU A 532 5.87 -1.70 7.10
CA GLU A 532 6.84 -2.25 8.06
C GLU A 532 7.55 -3.48 7.48
N GLN A 533 6.79 -4.48 7.02
CA GLN A 533 7.37 -5.71 6.48
C GLN A 533 8.20 -5.49 5.22
N SER A 534 7.88 -4.49 4.40
CA SER A 534 8.62 -4.19 3.18
C SER A 534 10.02 -3.63 3.46
N ILE A 535 10.19 -2.89 4.56
CA ILE A 535 11.45 -2.20 4.88
C ILE A 535 12.23 -2.84 6.02
N ASN A 536 11.60 -3.75 6.78
CA ASN A 536 12.22 -4.42 7.91
C ASN A 536 13.50 -5.17 7.54
N ALA A 537 14.55 -4.93 8.32
CA ALA A 537 15.79 -5.69 8.29
C ALA A 537 15.53 -7.18 8.48
N LEU A 538 16.43 -8.01 7.97
CA LEU A 538 16.29 -9.47 7.97
C LEU A 538 16.84 -10.07 9.27
N CYS A 539 16.48 -9.48 10.42
CA CYS A 539 16.89 -9.87 11.75
C CYS A 539 15.68 -10.09 12.67
N GLY A 540 15.91 -10.69 13.85
CA GLY A 540 14.88 -10.83 14.87
C GLY A 540 14.57 -9.51 15.58
N SER A 541 13.45 -9.48 16.31
CA SER A 541 13.07 -8.36 17.18
C SER A 541 14.06 -8.19 18.35
N LEU A 542 14.33 -6.96 18.74
CA LEU A 542 15.11 -6.67 19.95
C LEU A 542 14.28 -6.99 21.20
N ILE A 543 14.74 -7.97 21.98
CA ILE A 543 14.10 -8.45 23.21
C ILE A 543 14.75 -7.82 24.45
N ASP A 544 16.07 -7.74 24.50
CA ASP A 544 16.83 -7.19 25.63
C ASP A 544 18.24 -6.78 25.15
N PHE A 545 19.08 -6.37 26.07
CA PHE A 545 20.51 -6.19 25.89
C PHE A 545 21.28 -7.10 26.85
N THR A 546 22.51 -7.46 26.49
CA THR A 546 23.45 -8.12 27.40
C THR A 546 24.02 -7.12 28.40
N GLU A 547 24.69 -7.59 29.45
CA GLU A 547 25.47 -6.72 30.34
C GLU A 547 26.56 -5.93 29.60
N GLY A 548 27.02 -6.41 28.44
CA GLY A 548 27.98 -5.68 27.60
C GLY A 548 27.35 -4.58 26.74
N GLY A 549 26.02 -4.37 26.77
CA GLY A 549 25.33 -3.41 25.89
C GLY A 549 24.96 -3.96 24.51
N GLU A 550 25.35 -5.20 24.19
CA GLU A 550 25.04 -5.87 22.92
C GLU A 550 23.56 -6.29 22.82
N PRO A 551 22.92 -6.18 21.64
CA PRO A 551 21.50 -6.50 21.46
C PRO A 551 21.23 -8.01 21.56
N VAL A 552 20.16 -8.37 22.25
CA VAL A 552 19.62 -9.74 22.31
C VAL A 552 18.38 -9.81 21.42
N LEU A 553 18.44 -10.65 20.38
CA LEU A 553 17.42 -10.73 19.35
C LEU A 553 16.58 -12.00 19.48
N GLY A 554 15.30 -11.88 19.14
CA GLY A 554 14.40 -13.00 18.95
C GLY A 554 14.65 -13.79 17.66
N PRO A 555 13.82 -14.80 17.38
CA PRO A 555 13.87 -15.51 16.11
C PRO A 555 13.53 -14.58 14.94
N VAL A 556 14.07 -14.90 13.76
CA VAL A 556 13.74 -14.18 12.53
C VAL A 556 12.38 -14.64 12.04
N ALA A 557 11.45 -13.71 11.84
CA ALA A 557 10.12 -13.99 11.33
C ALA A 557 10.11 -14.20 9.80
N GLY A 558 9.27 -15.13 9.34
CA GLY A 558 9.00 -15.39 7.92
C GLY A 558 9.74 -16.60 7.33
N ASN A 559 9.27 -17.05 6.17
CA ASN A 559 9.87 -18.16 5.42
C ASN A 559 10.85 -17.65 4.32
N ALA A 560 11.67 -18.55 3.77
CA ALA A 560 12.68 -18.22 2.77
C ALA A 560 12.11 -17.51 1.52
N THR A 561 10.89 -17.87 1.11
CA THR A 561 10.19 -17.23 -0.02
C THR A 561 9.87 -15.77 0.30
N GLN A 562 9.23 -15.51 1.43
CA GLN A 562 8.90 -14.15 1.86
C GLN A 562 10.16 -13.28 2.08
N LEU A 563 11.26 -13.85 2.59
CA LEU A 563 12.53 -13.13 2.71
C LEU A 563 13.10 -12.73 1.35
N THR A 564 12.96 -13.58 0.33
CA THR A 564 13.40 -13.29 -1.05
C THR A 564 12.55 -12.19 -1.67
N GLU A 565 11.22 -12.27 -1.50
CA GLU A 565 10.28 -11.25 -1.96
C GLU A 565 10.54 -9.89 -1.27
N ARG A 566 10.77 -9.88 0.05
CA ARG A 566 11.13 -8.67 0.80
C ARG A 566 12.43 -8.03 0.30
N ARG A 567 13.48 -8.84 0.07
CA ARG A 567 14.72 -8.33 -0.54
C ARG A 567 14.46 -7.69 -1.90
N ALA A 568 13.61 -8.31 -2.71
CA ALA A 568 13.24 -7.77 -4.01
C ALA A 568 12.53 -6.41 -3.88
N VAL A 569 11.60 -6.24 -2.93
CA VAL A 569 11.00 -4.93 -2.61
C VAL A 569 12.08 -3.90 -2.26
N GLN A 570 13.00 -4.25 -1.36
CA GLN A 570 14.07 -3.34 -0.93
C GLN A 570 15.05 -2.99 -2.06
N ASP A 571 15.33 -3.93 -2.95
CA ASP A 571 16.15 -3.69 -4.14
C ASP A 571 15.43 -2.78 -5.15
N GLY A 572 14.10 -2.90 -5.26
CA GLY A 572 13.28 -1.98 -6.04
C GLY A 572 13.32 -0.55 -5.49
N ILE A 573 13.16 -0.41 -4.16
CA ILE A 573 13.26 0.88 -3.46
C ILE A 573 14.61 1.54 -3.74
N ARG A 574 15.71 0.78 -3.61
CA ARG A 574 17.07 1.26 -3.90
C ARG A 574 17.24 1.63 -5.37
N ALA A 575 16.74 0.81 -6.30
CA ALA A 575 16.86 1.08 -7.74
C ALA A 575 16.19 2.40 -8.13
N PHE A 576 15.01 2.71 -7.55
CA PHE A 576 14.38 4.01 -7.77
C PHE A 576 15.24 5.15 -7.22
N GLN A 577 15.68 5.05 -5.96
CA GLN A 577 16.48 6.10 -5.32
C GLN A 577 17.80 6.35 -6.05
N GLU A 578 18.47 5.28 -6.48
CA GLU A 578 19.70 5.37 -7.28
C GLU A 578 19.44 6.08 -8.61
N ASN A 579 18.33 5.75 -9.30
CA ASN A 579 17.97 6.45 -10.53
C ASN A 579 17.66 7.92 -10.29
N TRP A 580 16.90 8.25 -9.24
CA TRP A 580 16.59 9.62 -8.83
C TRP A 580 17.87 10.46 -8.61
N TYR A 581 18.84 9.92 -7.86
CA TYR A 581 20.08 10.66 -7.57
C TYR A 581 21.07 10.75 -8.73
N ARG A 582 20.91 9.97 -9.81
CA ARG A 582 21.63 10.24 -11.07
C ARG A 582 21.26 11.62 -11.61
N TYR A 583 19.98 11.96 -11.59
CA TYR A 583 19.49 13.25 -12.07
C TYR A 583 19.88 14.40 -11.13
N VAL A 584 19.81 14.19 -9.80
CA VAL A 584 20.32 15.17 -8.81
C VAL A 584 21.83 15.42 -8.96
N ALA A 585 22.60 14.40 -9.37
CA ALA A 585 24.04 14.56 -9.61
C ALA A 585 24.32 15.44 -10.84
N THR A 586 23.48 15.33 -11.87
CA THR A 586 23.59 16.09 -13.13
C THR A 586 23.05 17.51 -13.00
N ASP A 587 21.91 17.70 -12.34
CA ASP A 587 21.29 19.01 -12.12
C ASP A 587 21.17 19.31 -10.62
N LYS A 588 21.95 20.29 -10.14
CA LYS A 588 21.90 20.73 -8.74
C LYS A 588 20.59 21.40 -8.36
N ASN A 589 19.83 21.89 -9.35
CA ASN A 589 18.50 22.46 -9.16
C ASN A 589 17.39 21.41 -9.34
N TRP A 590 17.73 20.12 -9.38
CA TRP A 590 16.73 19.06 -9.44
C TRP A 590 15.71 19.20 -8.30
N PRO A 591 14.40 19.06 -8.55
CA PRO A 591 13.37 19.33 -7.56
C PRO A 591 13.56 18.51 -6.28
N LEU A 592 13.18 19.07 -5.13
CA LEU A 592 13.10 18.33 -3.87
C LEU A 592 11.77 17.59 -3.80
N LEU A 593 11.77 16.31 -3.45
CA LEU A 593 10.52 15.57 -3.21
C LEU A 593 9.81 15.99 -1.94
N THR A 594 10.44 16.81 -1.09
CA THR A 594 9.82 17.42 0.07
C THR A 594 8.50 18.12 -0.27
N THR A 595 8.44 18.87 -1.37
CA THR A 595 7.22 19.57 -1.82
C THR A 595 6.28 18.68 -2.63
N ALA A 596 6.73 17.48 -3.03
CA ALA A 596 5.91 16.49 -3.72
C ALA A 596 5.07 15.62 -2.75
N ALA A 597 5.05 15.92 -1.45
CA ALA A 597 4.38 15.14 -0.43
C ALA A 597 2.90 14.80 -0.75
N PRO A 598 2.06 15.70 -1.30
CA PRO A 598 0.68 15.35 -1.67
C PRO A 598 0.60 14.25 -2.74
N ARG A 599 1.48 14.31 -3.75
CA ARG A 599 1.56 13.30 -4.83
C ARG A 599 2.09 11.97 -4.31
N LEU A 600 3.11 11.99 -3.46
CA LEU A 600 3.65 10.79 -2.83
C LEU A 600 2.65 10.14 -1.85
N ALA A 601 1.87 10.95 -1.13
CA ALA A 601 0.76 10.50 -0.31
C ALA A 601 -0.35 9.85 -1.16
N ALA A 602 -0.65 10.39 -2.35
CA ALA A 602 -1.59 9.78 -3.29
C ALA A 602 -1.10 8.41 -3.78
N ILE A 603 0.19 8.27 -4.14
CA ILE A 603 0.80 6.98 -4.53
C ILE A 603 0.64 5.94 -3.40
N LEU A 604 0.99 6.31 -2.17
CA LEU A 604 0.88 5.43 -1.01
C LEU A 604 -0.59 5.07 -0.70
N THR A 605 -1.48 6.05 -0.70
CA THR A 605 -2.89 5.84 -0.36
C THR A 605 -3.60 4.98 -1.41
N ALA A 606 -3.28 5.19 -2.69
CA ALA A 606 -3.85 4.43 -3.80
C ALA A 606 -3.53 2.93 -3.67
N VAL A 607 -2.27 2.56 -3.38
CA VAL A 607 -1.94 1.13 -3.21
C VAL A 607 -2.66 0.53 -2.01
N LEU A 608 -2.73 1.25 -0.88
CA LEU A 608 -3.35 0.74 0.35
C LEU A 608 -4.85 0.54 0.19
N ARG A 609 -5.52 1.38 -0.60
CA ARG A 609 -6.97 1.28 -0.83
C ARG A 609 -7.34 0.30 -1.94
N THR A 610 -6.59 0.26 -3.04
CA THR A 610 -6.97 -0.46 -4.26
C THR A 610 -5.78 -1.21 -4.89
N PRO A 611 -5.17 -2.17 -4.16
CA PRO A 611 -4.03 -2.92 -4.66
C PRO A 611 -4.40 -3.72 -5.93
N THR A 612 -3.40 -4.05 -6.74
CA THR A 612 -3.58 -4.87 -7.94
C THR A 612 -3.76 -6.34 -7.57
N ALA A 613 -4.35 -7.12 -8.48
CA ALA A 613 -4.51 -8.57 -8.28
C ALA A 613 -3.17 -9.30 -8.09
N ARG A 614 -2.09 -8.80 -8.69
CA ARG A 614 -0.74 -9.33 -8.51
C ARG A 614 -0.16 -9.01 -7.14
N GLU A 615 -0.28 -7.77 -6.70
CA GLU A 615 0.10 -7.36 -5.34
C GLU A 615 -0.63 -8.23 -4.31
N ALA A 616 -1.94 -8.48 -4.49
CA ALA A 616 -2.71 -9.37 -3.63
C ALA A 616 -2.23 -10.83 -3.64
N ALA A 617 -1.92 -11.38 -4.83
CA ALA A 617 -1.44 -12.75 -4.96
C ALA A 617 -0.08 -12.98 -4.27
N VAL A 618 0.79 -11.96 -4.26
CA VAL A 618 2.13 -12.06 -3.66
C VAL A 618 2.10 -11.64 -2.20
N LEU A 619 1.76 -10.37 -1.93
CA LEU A 619 1.83 -9.77 -0.59
C LEU A 619 0.76 -10.37 0.34
N GLY A 620 -0.39 -10.79 -0.17
CA GLY A 620 -1.44 -11.43 0.64
C GLY A 620 -1.02 -12.73 1.33
N ASN A 621 0.02 -13.39 0.81
CA ASN A 621 0.58 -14.61 1.39
C ASN A 621 1.64 -14.36 2.46
N TRP A 622 2.08 -13.12 2.65
CA TRP A 622 3.09 -12.76 3.64
C TRP A 622 2.58 -13.03 5.06
N GLN A 623 3.47 -13.59 5.86
CA GLN A 623 3.25 -13.86 7.27
C GLN A 623 3.67 -12.63 8.08
N HIS A 624 2.78 -12.18 8.95
CA HIS A 624 3.02 -11.19 9.99
C HIS A 624 3.20 -11.88 11.33
N ASP A 625 4.20 -11.41 12.08
CA ASP A 625 4.49 -11.81 13.45
C ASP A 625 4.18 -10.60 14.34
N ASP A 626 3.21 -10.74 15.23
CA ASP A 626 2.81 -9.64 16.11
C ASP A 626 3.85 -9.50 17.22
N ASN A 627 4.57 -8.38 17.23
CA ASN A 627 5.84 -8.16 17.92
C ASN A 627 5.73 -8.03 19.46
N PHE A 628 4.79 -8.71 20.09
CA PHE A 628 4.73 -8.84 21.55
C PHE A 628 5.29 -10.17 22.06
N GLY A 629 5.72 -11.10 21.19
CA GLY A 629 6.23 -12.41 21.60
C GLY A 629 5.16 -13.51 21.54
N SER A 630 4.03 -13.26 20.88
CA SER A 630 3.03 -14.30 20.58
C SER A 630 3.58 -15.23 19.48
N ALA A 631 3.36 -16.54 19.58
CA ALA A 631 3.82 -17.49 18.56
C ALA A 631 2.85 -17.57 17.34
N VAL A 632 1.92 -16.61 17.21
CA VAL A 632 0.79 -16.69 16.27
C VAL A 632 1.16 -16.02 14.95
N VAL A 633 1.52 -16.84 13.97
CA VAL A 633 1.82 -16.37 12.61
C VAL A 633 0.53 -16.20 11.80
N THR A 634 0.19 -14.97 11.44
CA THR A 634 -1.04 -14.65 10.67
C THR A 634 -0.67 -14.12 9.28
N ARG A 635 -1.42 -14.50 8.24
CA ARG A 635 -1.21 -13.96 6.88
C ARG A 635 -1.86 -12.58 6.74
N LEU A 636 -1.34 -11.73 5.86
CA LEU A 636 -2.02 -10.46 5.52
C LEU A 636 -3.45 -10.68 5.03
N ILE A 637 -3.68 -11.75 4.24
CA ILE A 637 -5.02 -12.30 3.98
C ILE A 637 -5.23 -13.57 4.83
N PRO A 638 -6.10 -13.54 5.85
CA PRO A 638 -6.44 -14.74 6.61
C PRO A 638 -7.11 -15.80 5.74
N ARG A 639 -6.72 -17.07 5.95
CA ARG A 639 -7.23 -18.20 5.15
C ARG A 639 -8.74 -18.41 5.28
N ASP A 640 -9.31 -18.08 6.43
CA ASP A 640 -10.74 -18.23 6.74
C ASP A 640 -11.61 -17.20 6.01
N LEU A 641 -11.06 -16.06 5.60
CA LEU A 641 -11.80 -15.06 4.81
C LEU A 641 -11.81 -15.37 3.31
N VAL A 642 -10.98 -16.31 2.82
CA VAL A 642 -10.92 -16.64 1.38
C VAL A 642 -12.28 -17.12 0.85
N GLN A 643 -13.00 -17.94 1.62
CA GLN A 643 -14.35 -18.41 1.25
C GLN A 643 -15.42 -17.30 1.30
N ALA A 644 -15.14 -16.20 2.01
CA ALA A 644 -16.06 -15.08 2.16
C ALA A 644 -15.96 -14.07 1.00
N ILE A 645 -14.86 -14.05 0.25
CA ILE A 645 -14.63 -13.11 -0.86
C ILE A 645 -15.83 -12.98 -1.81
N PRO A 646 -16.50 -14.07 -2.26
CA PRO A 646 -17.67 -13.97 -3.13
C PRO A 646 -18.91 -13.29 -2.51
N TYR A 647 -18.94 -13.11 -1.19
CA TYR A 647 -20.05 -12.54 -0.41
C TYR A 647 -19.79 -11.10 0.04
N LEU A 648 -18.53 -10.64 0.00
CA LEU A 648 -18.15 -9.31 0.45
C LEU A 648 -18.66 -8.24 -0.54
N SER A 649 -19.06 -7.11 0.03
CA SER A 649 -19.19 -5.81 -0.64
C SER A 649 -18.01 -4.90 -0.26
N PRO A 650 -17.76 -3.78 -0.98
CA PRO A 650 -16.73 -2.83 -0.58
C PRO A 650 -16.89 -2.35 0.87
N ASN A 651 -18.12 -2.09 1.30
CA ASN A 651 -18.42 -1.59 2.65
C ASN A 651 -18.09 -2.64 3.73
N ASP A 652 -18.08 -3.94 3.40
CA ASP A 652 -17.71 -4.99 4.36
C ASP A 652 -16.22 -4.98 4.69
N LEU A 653 -15.38 -4.44 3.80
CA LEU A 653 -13.94 -4.36 4.01
C LEU A 653 -13.59 -3.36 5.14
N ASP A 654 -14.36 -2.28 5.25
CA ASP A 654 -14.20 -1.26 6.29
C ASP A 654 -14.60 -1.78 7.68
N ASP A 655 -15.46 -2.80 7.73
CA ASP A 655 -15.94 -3.42 8.96
C ASP A 655 -14.99 -4.48 9.52
N LEU A 656 -14.05 -4.96 8.71
CA LEU A 656 -13.00 -5.87 9.14
C LEU A 656 -12.03 -5.09 10.03
N HIS A 657 -11.87 -5.53 11.28
CA HIS A 657 -10.90 -4.94 12.20
C HIS A 657 -9.47 -5.33 11.79
N MET A 658 -8.45 -4.65 12.34
CA MET A 658 -7.04 -5.03 12.07
C MET A 658 -6.76 -6.51 12.37
N ARG A 659 -7.41 -7.06 13.42
CA ARG A 659 -7.35 -8.48 13.77
C ARG A 659 -8.04 -9.40 12.77
N ASP A 660 -9.03 -8.90 12.03
CA ASP A 660 -9.71 -9.66 10.99
C ASP A 660 -8.90 -9.68 9.71
N SER A 661 -8.24 -8.57 9.34
CA SER A 661 -7.30 -8.52 8.22
C SER A 661 -6.40 -7.29 8.36
N PHE A 662 -5.09 -7.51 8.26
CA PHE A 662 -4.10 -6.44 8.27
C PHE A 662 -4.20 -5.55 7.03
N TRP A 663 -4.68 -6.08 5.91
CA TRP A 663 -4.87 -5.29 4.69
C TRP A 663 -6.13 -5.74 3.91
N PRO A 664 -7.33 -5.28 4.33
CA PRO A 664 -8.61 -5.71 3.76
C PRO A 664 -8.72 -5.54 2.25
N SER A 665 -8.13 -4.49 1.69
CA SER A 665 -8.18 -4.23 0.26
C SER A 665 -7.53 -5.31 -0.61
N LEU A 666 -6.64 -6.15 -0.04
CA LEU A 666 -6.14 -7.32 -0.77
C LEU A 666 -7.22 -8.40 -0.99
N LEU A 667 -8.22 -8.49 -0.09
CA LEU A 667 -9.38 -9.36 -0.31
C LEU A 667 -10.16 -8.90 -1.54
N ALA A 668 -10.33 -7.58 -1.70
CA ALA A 668 -10.99 -7.01 -2.87
C ALA A 668 -10.21 -7.30 -4.14
N ALA A 669 -8.90 -7.05 -4.14
CA ALA A 669 -8.03 -7.26 -5.29
C ALA A 669 -7.93 -8.73 -5.73
N SER A 670 -8.26 -9.68 -4.85
CA SER A 670 -8.32 -11.11 -5.16
C SER A 670 -9.56 -11.52 -5.98
N ASP A 671 -10.58 -10.66 -6.09
CA ASP A 671 -11.77 -10.87 -6.93
C ASP A 671 -11.99 -9.69 -7.90
N ARG A 672 -12.14 -9.99 -9.19
CA ARG A 672 -12.22 -8.94 -10.23
C ARG A 672 -13.40 -7.98 -10.03
N LYS A 673 -14.55 -8.48 -9.57
CA LYS A 673 -15.78 -7.69 -9.45
C LYS A 673 -15.78 -6.89 -8.15
N LEU A 674 -15.33 -7.47 -7.05
CA LEU A 674 -15.13 -6.76 -5.78
C LEU A 674 -14.06 -5.67 -5.92
N ALA A 675 -12.95 -5.94 -6.60
CA ALA A 675 -11.94 -4.94 -6.91
C ALA A 675 -12.49 -3.76 -7.71
N ALA A 676 -13.32 -4.03 -8.73
CA ALA A 676 -13.95 -2.97 -9.53
C ALA A 676 -14.93 -2.13 -8.70
N ALA A 677 -15.76 -2.78 -7.87
CA ALA A 677 -16.68 -2.10 -6.96
C ALA A 677 -15.94 -1.25 -5.92
N ALA A 678 -14.87 -1.78 -5.31
CA ALA A 678 -14.06 -1.07 -4.33
C ALA A 678 -13.35 0.14 -4.96
N ARG A 679 -12.82 0.02 -6.19
CA ARG A 679 -12.28 1.16 -6.94
C ARG A 679 -13.32 2.23 -7.20
N ALA A 680 -14.53 1.86 -7.64
CA ALA A 680 -15.60 2.81 -7.94
C ALA A 680 -16.09 3.56 -6.69
N VAL A 681 -16.13 2.89 -5.53
CA VAL A 681 -16.43 3.53 -4.25
C VAL A 681 -15.29 4.46 -3.83
N ALA A 682 -14.05 4.00 -3.92
CA ALA A 682 -12.87 4.78 -3.53
C ALA A 682 -12.68 6.04 -4.40
N SER A 683 -13.06 6.00 -5.69
CA SER A 683 -13.02 7.15 -6.60
C SER A 683 -14.26 8.04 -6.50
N GLY A 684 -15.23 7.72 -5.64
CA GLY A 684 -16.50 8.44 -5.52
C GLY A 684 -17.43 8.28 -6.75
N SER A 685 -17.12 7.36 -7.67
CA SER A 685 -17.95 7.09 -8.86
C SER A 685 -19.19 6.25 -8.55
N LEU A 686 -19.23 5.59 -7.39
CA LEU A 686 -20.36 4.81 -6.90
C LEU A 686 -20.63 5.13 -5.43
N ASP A 687 -21.88 5.44 -5.11
CA ASP A 687 -22.32 5.65 -3.72
C ASP A 687 -22.25 4.32 -2.94
N PRO A 688 -21.55 4.24 -1.79
CA PRO A 688 -21.53 3.06 -0.92
C PRO A 688 -22.92 2.51 -0.59
N ALA A 689 -23.95 3.36 -0.52
CA ALA A 689 -25.32 2.96 -0.19
C ALA A 689 -25.95 2.02 -1.21
N VAL A 690 -25.40 1.91 -2.43
CA VAL A 690 -25.86 0.95 -3.46
C VAL A 690 -25.68 -0.50 -3.00
N PHE A 691 -24.75 -0.77 -2.08
CA PHE A 691 -24.54 -2.10 -1.49
C PHE A 691 -25.43 -2.37 -0.29
N GLU A 692 -26.43 -1.53 -0.02
CA GLU A 692 -27.36 -1.71 1.09
C GLU A 692 -28.79 -1.95 0.60
N PRO A 693 -29.58 -2.79 1.29
CA PRO A 693 -31.00 -2.94 0.98
C PRO A 693 -31.75 -1.61 1.12
N SER A 694 -32.74 -1.38 0.27
CA SER A 694 -33.56 -0.18 0.34
C SER A 694 -34.46 -0.14 1.58
N GLY A 695 -34.71 1.07 2.09
CA GLY A 695 -35.58 1.30 3.25
C GLY A 695 -34.84 1.22 4.59
N LYS A 696 -35.51 0.73 5.64
CA LYS A 696 -34.89 0.58 6.97
C LYS A 696 -33.75 -0.44 6.91
N PRO A 697 -32.59 -0.16 7.52
CA PRO A 697 -31.45 -1.07 7.52
C PRO A 697 -31.81 -2.45 8.08
N PHE A 698 -31.26 -3.48 7.45
CA PHE A 698 -31.25 -4.83 7.99
C PHE A 698 -29.98 -5.00 8.83
N GLU A 699 -30.08 -5.70 9.97
CA GLU A 699 -28.97 -5.93 10.88
C GLU A 699 -28.98 -7.40 11.31
N THR A 700 -27.93 -8.14 10.98
CA THR A 700 -27.71 -9.45 11.56
C THR A 700 -27.35 -9.28 13.04
N HIS A 701 -28.08 -9.96 13.93
CA HIS A 701 -27.85 -9.88 15.38
C HIS A 701 -27.27 -11.19 15.91
N LEU A 702 -26.23 -11.08 16.73
CA LEU A 702 -25.71 -12.18 17.52
C LEU A 702 -26.14 -12.01 18.97
N ARG A 703 -26.69 -13.07 19.57
CA ARG A 703 -26.85 -13.21 21.02
C ARG A 703 -26.19 -14.51 21.47
N TYR A 704 -25.78 -14.59 22.72
CA TYR A 704 -25.18 -15.81 23.27
C TYR A 704 -25.82 -16.17 24.60
N ARG A 705 -25.80 -17.47 24.94
CA ARG A 705 -26.30 -17.98 26.20
C ARG A 705 -25.15 -18.53 27.03
N ALA A 706 -24.92 -17.94 28.19
CA ALA A 706 -23.84 -18.28 29.11
C ALA A 706 -24.31 -19.30 30.18
N ARG A 707 -23.48 -19.53 31.22
CA ARG A 707 -23.76 -20.48 32.32
C ARG A 707 -24.98 -20.13 33.16
N ASP A 708 -25.37 -18.86 33.17
CA ASP A 708 -26.57 -18.38 33.85
C ASP A 708 -27.87 -18.76 33.12
N GLU A 709 -27.75 -19.43 31.95
CA GLU A 709 -28.86 -19.82 31.08
C GLU A 709 -29.66 -18.61 30.53
N VAL A 710 -29.11 -17.40 30.62
CA VAL A 710 -29.71 -16.16 30.13
C VAL A 710 -29.13 -15.81 28.75
N TRP A 711 -29.97 -15.29 27.87
CA TRP A 711 -29.53 -14.73 26.60
C TRP A 711 -29.00 -13.32 26.79
N HIS A 712 -27.73 -13.12 26.44
CA HIS A 712 -27.05 -11.84 26.45
C HIS A 712 -26.98 -11.27 25.05
N ASP A 713 -27.18 -9.96 24.93
CA ASP A 713 -27.05 -9.26 23.67
C ASP A 713 -25.58 -9.17 23.24
N GLY A 714 -25.31 -9.55 22.00
CA GLY A 714 -24.00 -9.44 21.37
C GLY A 714 -23.96 -8.37 20.28
N PRO A 715 -22.95 -8.39 19.40
CA PRO A 715 -22.83 -7.41 18.34
C PRO A 715 -23.93 -7.54 17.29
N ARG A 716 -24.16 -6.43 16.60
CA ARG A 716 -25.01 -6.34 15.41
C ARG A 716 -24.15 -5.98 14.22
N ARG A 717 -24.51 -6.49 13.04
CA ARG A 717 -23.85 -6.14 11.77
C ARG A 717 -24.86 -5.79 10.71
N ARG A 718 -24.68 -4.61 10.12
CA ARG A 718 -25.53 -4.15 9.02
C ARG A 718 -25.39 -5.09 7.83
N VAL A 719 -26.51 -5.48 7.25
CA VAL A 719 -26.52 -6.37 6.09
C VAL A 719 -26.27 -5.56 4.83
N ARG A 720 -25.25 -5.97 4.08
CA ARG A 720 -24.93 -5.44 2.75
C ARG A 720 -25.16 -6.53 1.70
N ILE A 721 -25.53 -6.09 0.51
CA ILE A 721 -25.78 -6.96 -0.65
C ILE A 721 -24.75 -6.59 -1.70
N ASN A 722 -23.91 -7.56 -2.06
CA ASN A 722 -22.93 -7.37 -3.11
C ASN A 722 -23.55 -7.52 -4.51
N HIS A 723 -22.72 -7.37 -5.54
CA HIS A 723 -23.14 -7.44 -6.94
C HIS A 723 -23.77 -8.79 -7.37
N ASN A 724 -23.63 -9.86 -6.59
CA ASN A 724 -24.23 -11.18 -6.85
C ASN A 724 -25.53 -11.40 -6.04
N GLY A 725 -26.00 -10.41 -5.27
CA GLY A 725 -27.13 -10.60 -4.36
C GLY A 725 -26.76 -11.36 -3.08
N LEU A 726 -25.47 -11.45 -2.76
CA LEU A 726 -24.94 -12.17 -1.60
C LEU A 726 -24.54 -11.20 -0.50
N SER A 727 -24.57 -11.70 0.74
CA SER A 727 -24.35 -10.95 1.96
C SER A 727 -23.38 -11.68 2.88
N PHE A 728 -22.64 -10.89 3.65
CA PHE A 728 -21.63 -11.35 4.60
C PHE A 728 -21.89 -10.74 5.98
N ALA A 729 -21.65 -11.51 7.03
CA ALA A 729 -21.59 -10.99 8.39
C ALA A 729 -20.51 -11.72 9.20
N ARG A 730 -19.70 -10.96 9.94
CA ARG A 730 -18.71 -11.47 10.89
C ARG A 730 -18.83 -10.77 12.24
N MET A 731 -18.98 -11.56 13.29
CA MET A 731 -19.36 -11.09 14.62
C MET A 731 -18.59 -11.86 15.70
N GLY A 732 -17.89 -11.12 16.56
CA GLY A 732 -17.17 -11.68 17.71
C GLY A 732 -18.04 -11.72 18.97
N PHE A 733 -17.78 -12.67 19.85
CA PHE A 733 -18.43 -12.79 21.15
C PHE A 733 -17.45 -13.36 22.18
N ALA A 734 -17.56 -12.94 23.44
CA ALA A 734 -16.71 -13.41 24.53
C ALA A 734 -17.47 -13.31 25.84
N ASP A 735 -17.56 -14.43 26.57
CA ASP A 735 -18.13 -14.53 27.91
C ASP A 735 -17.79 -15.90 28.54
N GLU A 736 -17.88 -16.03 29.86
CA GLU A 736 -17.58 -17.28 30.55
C GLU A 736 -18.67 -18.34 30.34
N GLY A 737 -18.26 -19.44 29.68
CA GLY A 737 -19.02 -20.67 29.66
C GLY A 737 -20.23 -20.63 28.73
N ILE A 738 -20.09 -19.98 27.59
CA ILE A 738 -21.07 -19.92 26.51
C ILE A 738 -21.41 -21.32 26.01
N THR A 739 -22.71 -21.58 25.91
CA THR A 739 -23.26 -22.85 25.42
C THR A 739 -23.83 -22.74 24.01
N HIS A 740 -24.54 -21.65 23.72
CA HIS A 740 -25.25 -21.43 22.46
C HIS A 740 -25.04 -20.03 21.93
N VAL A 741 -25.14 -19.88 20.61
CA VAL A 741 -25.25 -18.60 19.93
C VAL A 741 -26.55 -18.55 19.13
N SER A 742 -27.29 -17.46 19.23
CA SER A 742 -28.51 -17.16 18.47
C SER A 742 -28.17 -16.13 17.40
N LEU A 743 -28.52 -16.44 16.15
CA LEU A 743 -28.26 -15.59 14.99
C LEU A 743 -29.57 -15.18 14.34
N ALA A 744 -29.94 -13.91 14.45
CA ALA A 744 -31.05 -13.35 13.68
C ALA A 744 -30.50 -12.80 12.36
N ILE A 745 -30.75 -13.50 11.26
CA ILE A 745 -30.19 -13.19 9.94
C ILE A 745 -31.40 -12.98 9.01
N PRO A 746 -31.74 -11.74 8.59
CA PRO A 746 -31.01 -10.50 8.67
C PRO A 746 -31.61 -9.51 9.71
N GLY A 747 -32.21 -10.04 10.78
CA GLY A 747 -32.79 -9.24 11.88
C GLY A 747 -34.07 -8.48 11.53
N ARG A 748 -34.73 -8.86 10.43
CA ARG A 748 -36.05 -8.40 9.99
C ARG A 748 -36.69 -9.49 9.11
N PRO A 749 -38.00 -9.42 8.81
CA PRO A 749 -38.67 -10.43 8.02
C PRO A 749 -38.05 -10.61 6.64
N ALA A 750 -37.63 -11.83 6.32
CA ALA A 750 -36.98 -12.16 5.06
C ALA A 750 -36.94 -13.68 4.82
N LEU A 751 -36.96 -14.06 3.55
CA LEU A 751 -36.57 -15.39 3.13
C LEU A 751 -35.05 -15.41 2.92
N VAL A 752 -34.33 -16.27 3.65
CA VAL A 752 -32.87 -16.28 3.67
C VAL A 752 -32.35 -17.65 3.25
N ARG A 753 -31.46 -17.65 2.26
CA ARG A 753 -30.64 -18.80 1.89
C ARG A 753 -29.30 -18.68 2.61
N VAL A 754 -29.06 -19.50 3.62
CA VAL A 754 -27.82 -19.48 4.40
C VAL A 754 -26.83 -20.44 3.75
N ASP A 755 -25.86 -19.93 2.99
CA ASP A 755 -24.96 -20.78 2.23
C ASP A 755 -23.97 -21.52 3.14
N TRP A 756 -23.48 -20.86 4.19
CA TRP A 756 -22.64 -21.47 5.22
C TRP A 756 -22.60 -20.63 6.50
N ILE A 757 -22.33 -21.30 7.62
CA ILE A 757 -21.99 -20.67 8.90
C ILE A 757 -20.68 -21.30 9.40
N GLU A 758 -19.73 -20.47 9.82
CA GLU A 758 -18.51 -20.90 10.50
C GLU A 758 -18.41 -20.23 11.86
N ALA A 759 -18.16 -21.01 12.91
CA ALA A 759 -17.82 -20.50 14.22
C ALA A 759 -16.40 -20.95 14.60
N ARG A 760 -15.47 -20.00 14.71
CA ARG A 760 -14.14 -20.24 15.28
C ARG A 760 -14.19 -19.91 16.77
N VAL A 761 -14.08 -20.91 17.63
CA VAL A 761 -14.34 -20.79 19.06
C VAL A 761 -13.17 -21.29 19.90
N ILE A 762 -12.99 -20.70 21.08
CA ILE A 762 -12.06 -21.18 22.09
C ILE A 762 -12.89 -21.94 23.15
N ALA A 763 -12.64 -23.24 23.27
CA ALA A 763 -13.43 -24.13 24.13
C ALA A 763 -12.54 -25.03 24.99
N GLY A 764 -12.91 -25.22 26.26
CA GLY A 764 -12.13 -26.01 27.22
C GLY A 764 -10.94 -25.26 27.82
N ARG A 765 -10.02 -25.99 28.48
CA ARG A 765 -8.82 -25.42 29.12
C ARG A 765 -7.67 -25.19 28.13
N ASP A 766 -7.58 -26.04 27.10
CA ASP A 766 -6.59 -25.87 26.04
C ASP A 766 -7.13 -24.82 25.05
N ARG A 767 -6.57 -23.60 25.08
CA ARG A 767 -7.02 -22.44 24.28
C ARG A 767 -6.73 -22.57 22.76
N VAL A 768 -6.78 -23.78 22.21
CA VAL A 768 -6.64 -24.02 20.77
C VAL A 768 -7.96 -23.67 20.07
N PRO A 769 -7.96 -22.74 19.10
CA PRO A 769 -9.17 -22.40 18.35
C PRO A 769 -9.74 -23.62 17.62
N LYS A 770 -11.01 -23.95 17.88
CA LYS A 770 -11.77 -24.98 17.17
C LYS A 770 -12.65 -24.33 16.11
N VAL A 771 -12.64 -24.88 14.90
CA VAL A 771 -13.48 -24.39 13.79
C VAL A 771 -14.68 -25.32 13.64
N LEU A 772 -15.88 -24.76 13.78
CA LEU A 772 -17.16 -25.45 13.62
C LEU A 772 -17.84 -24.93 12.34
N ARG A 773 -18.26 -25.82 11.44
CA ARG A 773 -18.84 -25.42 10.14
C ARG A 773 -20.20 -26.04 9.87
N TRP A 774 -21.15 -25.24 9.40
CA TRP A 774 -22.45 -25.68 8.89
C TRP A 774 -22.51 -25.28 7.42
N ASP A 775 -22.24 -26.21 6.53
CA ASP A 775 -22.16 -26.00 5.07
C ASP A 775 -22.85 -27.10 4.24
N ASP A 776 -23.36 -28.17 4.87
CA ASP A 776 -24.24 -29.17 4.24
C ASP A 776 -25.70 -29.01 4.74
N PRO A 777 -26.72 -29.20 3.88
CA PRO A 777 -28.13 -29.24 4.27
C PRO A 777 -28.47 -30.08 5.51
N ALA A 778 -27.75 -31.19 5.74
CA ALA A 778 -27.95 -32.04 6.90
C ALA A 778 -27.56 -31.35 8.22
N ASP A 779 -26.59 -30.45 8.19
CA ASP A 779 -26.15 -29.71 9.38
C ASP A 779 -27.23 -28.73 9.85
N PHE A 780 -27.93 -28.08 8.92
CA PHE A 780 -29.02 -27.16 9.24
C PHE A 780 -30.25 -27.86 9.82
N ALA A 781 -30.51 -29.12 9.42
CA ALA A 781 -31.65 -29.89 9.92
C ALA A 781 -31.60 -30.20 11.43
N ASP A 782 -30.40 -30.14 12.02
CA ASP A 782 -30.15 -30.39 13.44
C ASP A 782 -30.09 -29.10 14.28
N LEU A 783 -30.22 -27.93 13.66
CA LEU A 783 -30.28 -26.64 14.35
C LEU A 783 -31.67 -26.36 14.96
N THR A 784 -31.68 -25.45 15.93
CA THR A 784 -32.94 -24.95 16.52
C THR A 784 -33.34 -23.65 15.84
N PHE A 785 -34.60 -23.58 15.41
CA PHE A 785 -35.19 -22.44 14.71
C PHE A 785 -36.19 -21.77 15.64
N ALA A 786 -35.85 -20.59 16.16
CA ALA A 786 -36.68 -19.82 17.08
C ALA A 786 -37.42 -18.73 16.30
N GLU A 787 -38.76 -18.82 16.25
CA GLU A 787 -39.62 -17.88 15.53
C GLU A 787 -39.26 -17.72 14.04
N CYS A 788 -38.65 -18.74 13.45
CA CYS A 788 -38.37 -18.85 12.02
C CYS A 788 -38.70 -20.27 11.53
N THR A 789 -38.97 -20.41 10.23
CA THR A 789 -39.37 -21.68 9.61
C THR A 789 -38.26 -22.20 8.69
N TRP A 790 -37.73 -23.40 8.96
CA TRP A 790 -36.81 -24.07 8.04
C TRP A 790 -37.60 -24.71 6.90
N LEU A 791 -37.34 -24.26 5.66
CA LEU A 791 -38.07 -24.70 4.46
C LEU A 791 -37.41 -25.89 3.76
N GLY A 792 -36.26 -26.34 4.26
CA GLY A 792 -35.47 -27.44 3.71
C GLY A 792 -34.21 -26.96 3.00
N GLY A 793 -33.24 -27.87 2.89
CA GLY A 793 -31.93 -27.50 2.36
C GLY A 793 -31.26 -26.48 3.27
N ASN A 794 -30.86 -25.35 2.68
CA ASN A 794 -30.25 -24.22 3.34
C ASN A 794 -31.15 -22.97 3.37
N LEU A 795 -32.47 -23.16 3.21
CA LEU A 795 -33.46 -22.08 3.14
C LEU A 795 -34.24 -21.95 4.46
N VAL A 796 -34.32 -20.72 4.98
CA VAL A 796 -34.99 -20.38 6.24
C VAL A 796 -35.82 -19.11 6.05
N GLU A 797 -37.07 -19.14 6.50
CA GLU A 797 -37.96 -17.98 6.52
C GLU A 797 -37.94 -17.36 7.93
N PHE A 798 -37.59 -16.09 8.03
CA PHE A 798 -37.54 -15.33 9.28
C PHE A 798 -38.77 -14.43 9.34
N ASP A 799 -39.61 -14.62 10.36
CA ASP A 799 -40.91 -13.94 10.46
C ASP A 799 -40.86 -12.60 11.22
N PHE A 800 -39.85 -12.40 12.08
CA PHE A 800 -39.72 -11.26 12.99
C PHE A 800 -38.26 -10.79 13.14
N PRO A 801 -38.02 -9.58 13.68
CA PRO A 801 -36.66 -9.06 13.88
C PRO A 801 -35.73 -9.89 14.77
N TYR A 802 -36.28 -10.68 15.70
CA TYR A 802 -35.51 -11.53 16.62
C TYR A 802 -35.62 -13.02 16.30
N SER A 803 -36.30 -13.38 15.22
CA SER A 803 -36.31 -14.72 14.65
C SER A 803 -34.87 -15.16 14.41
N ALA A 804 -34.50 -16.34 14.88
CA ALA A 804 -33.09 -16.71 14.94
C ALA A 804 -32.84 -18.21 14.80
N VAL A 805 -31.69 -18.53 14.21
CA VAL A 805 -31.12 -19.89 14.21
C VAL A 805 -30.16 -20.01 15.39
N TRP A 806 -30.28 -21.06 16.19
CA TRP A 806 -29.41 -21.28 17.34
C TRP A 806 -28.35 -22.35 17.05
N LEU A 807 -27.10 -21.99 17.28
CA LEU A 807 -25.92 -22.84 17.14
C LEU A 807 -25.55 -23.46 18.50
N PRO A 808 -25.52 -24.80 18.62
CA PRO A 808 -25.12 -25.49 19.85
C PRO A 808 -23.59 -25.57 19.94
N LEU A 809 -22.95 -24.45 20.28
CA LEU A 809 -21.48 -24.32 20.23
C LEU A 809 -20.77 -25.26 21.20
N ALA A 810 -21.23 -25.35 22.45
CA ALA A 810 -20.54 -26.17 23.46
C ALA A 810 -20.62 -27.68 23.18
N GLU A 811 -21.79 -28.14 22.72
CA GLU A 811 -22.00 -29.54 22.29
C GLU A 811 -21.02 -29.89 21.16
N ARG A 812 -20.93 -29.02 20.15
CA ARG A 812 -20.11 -29.28 18.96
C ARG A 812 -18.61 -29.06 19.19
N ALA A 813 -18.24 -28.18 20.13
CA ALA A 813 -16.86 -27.94 20.52
C ALA A 813 -16.35 -28.95 21.58
N GLY A 814 -17.22 -29.75 22.19
CA GLY A 814 -16.88 -30.72 23.24
C GLY A 814 -16.57 -30.07 24.59
N GLY A 815 -17.12 -28.89 24.87
CA GLY A 815 -16.88 -28.15 26.11
C GLY A 815 -17.40 -26.71 26.03
N THR A 816 -17.52 -26.03 27.17
CA THR A 816 -18.02 -24.65 27.19
C THR A 816 -17.08 -23.70 26.46
N VAL A 817 -17.65 -22.75 25.71
CA VAL A 817 -16.93 -21.75 24.93
C VAL A 817 -16.66 -20.53 25.79
N SER A 818 -15.47 -19.94 25.67
CA SER A 818 -15.10 -18.68 26.36
C SER A 818 -15.18 -17.47 25.42
N SER A 819 -14.87 -17.70 24.14
CA SER A 819 -14.98 -16.68 23.11
C SER A 819 -15.03 -17.32 21.73
N GLY A 820 -15.42 -16.55 20.74
CA GLY A 820 -15.35 -16.97 19.37
C GLY A 820 -15.78 -15.90 18.39
N GLN A 821 -15.75 -16.28 17.13
CA GLN A 821 -16.17 -15.45 16.02
C GLN A 821 -17.04 -16.27 15.09
N VAL A 822 -18.25 -15.77 14.83
CA VAL A 822 -19.16 -16.35 13.86
C VAL A 822 -19.05 -15.57 12.55
N THR A 823 -18.87 -16.29 11.46
CA THR A 823 -18.85 -15.77 10.09
C THR A 823 -19.93 -16.47 9.28
N ILE A 824 -20.67 -15.72 8.47
CA ILE A 824 -21.85 -16.21 7.75
C ILE A 824 -21.84 -15.67 6.33
N GLY A 825 -22.06 -16.55 5.35
CA GLY A 825 -22.38 -16.20 3.97
C GLY A 825 -23.83 -16.56 3.66
N PHE A 826 -24.60 -15.62 3.15
CA PHE A 826 -26.02 -15.84 2.88
C PHE A 826 -26.53 -14.98 1.72
N ALA A 827 -27.72 -15.29 1.22
CA ALA A 827 -28.50 -14.45 0.33
C ALA A 827 -29.87 -14.21 0.96
N MET A 828 -30.47 -13.04 0.75
CA MET A 828 -31.76 -12.69 1.33
C MET A 828 -32.73 -12.09 0.32
N LEU A 829 -34.01 -12.38 0.51
CA LEU A 829 -35.14 -11.74 -0.13
C LEU A 829 -36.00 -11.09 0.95
N PRO A 830 -36.00 -9.74 1.06
CA PRO A 830 -36.82 -9.01 2.02
C PRO A 830 -38.30 -9.38 1.95
N GLN A 831 -38.96 -9.46 3.10
CA GLN A 831 -40.42 -9.57 3.21
C GLN A 831 -41.02 -8.35 3.92
N PRO A 832 -42.31 -8.03 3.69
CA PRO A 832 -43.01 -6.99 4.44
C PRO A 832 -43.06 -7.32 5.94
N GLU A 833 -43.07 -6.30 6.80
CA GLU A 833 -43.31 -6.53 8.23
C GLU A 833 -44.72 -7.08 8.44
N PRO A 834 -44.88 -8.19 9.20
CA PRO A 834 -46.19 -8.74 9.47
C PRO A 834 -47.03 -7.75 10.27
N THR A 835 -48.31 -7.62 9.92
CA THR A 835 -49.27 -6.70 10.54
C THR A 835 -49.66 -7.09 11.97
N ILE A 836 -49.20 -8.24 12.45
CA ILE A 836 -49.50 -8.81 13.76
C ILE A 836 -48.18 -8.97 14.51
N GLY A 837 -48.07 -8.36 15.70
CA GLY A 837 -46.84 -8.38 16.51
C GLY A 837 -46.46 -9.79 17.02
N PRO A 838 -45.20 -9.97 17.44
CA PRO A 838 -44.69 -11.27 17.87
C PRO A 838 -45.48 -11.80 19.07
N ARG A 839 -46.00 -13.02 18.96
CA ARG A 839 -46.46 -13.80 20.12
C ARG A 839 -45.26 -14.60 20.61
N LEU A 840 -44.80 -14.35 21.84
CA LEU A 840 -43.86 -15.21 22.56
C LEU A 840 -44.36 -16.66 22.53
N ALA A 841 -43.84 -17.46 21.60
CA ALA A 841 -44.08 -18.89 21.55
C ALA A 841 -42.79 -19.60 21.96
N ALA A 842 -42.90 -20.57 22.86
CA ALA A 842 -41.78 -21.44 23.22
C ALA A 842 -41.20 -22.09 21.95
N ALA A 843 -39.88 -22.24 21.90
CA ALA A 843 -39.14 -22.84 20.78
C ALA A 843 -39.88 -24.05 20.22
N ALA A 844 -40.17 -24.04 18.91
CA ALA A 844 -40.87 -25.14 18.27
C ALA A 844 -40.05 -26.44 18.43
N PRO A 845 -40.71 -27.60 18.64
CA PRO A 845 -40.00 -28.87 18.72
C PRO A 845 -39.18 -29.12 17.45
N ARG A 846 -38.01 -29.77 17.60
CA ARG A 846 -37.17 -30.22 16.47
C ARG A 846 -38.04 -30.79 15.34
N PRO A 847 -37.73 -30.50 14.06
CA PRO A 847 -38.52 -30.97 12.93
C PRO A 847 -38.75 -32.49 13.02
N ARG A 848 -39.99 -32.92 12.81
CA ARG A 848 -40.40 -34.32 13.01
C ARG A 848 -39.54 -35.22 12.12
N VAL A 849 -39.20 -36.42 12.61
CA VAL A 849 -38.39 -37.41 11.87
C VAL A 849 -38.96 -37.71 10.47
N ALA A 850 -40.27 -37.58 10.29
CA ALA A 850 -40.95 -37.70 9.01
C ALA A 850 -40.52 -36.62 8.00
N ASP A 851 -40.40 -35.36 8.43
CA ASP A 851 -39.99 -34.24 7.56
C ASP A 851 -38.51 -34.36 7.15
N ARG A 852 -37.68 -34.87 8.07
CA ARG A 852 -36.25 -35.21 7.82
C ARG A 852 -36.10 -36.31 6.77
N LEU A 853 -36.92 -37.36 6.84
CA LEU A 853 -36.94 -38.47 5.88
C LEU A 853 -37.43 -38.02 4.49
N VAL A 854 -38.46 -37.17 4.44
CA VAL A 854 -38.99 -36.62 3.19
C VAL A 854 -37.96 -35.71 2.51
N ALA A 855 -37.23 -34.89 3.27
CA ALA A 855 -36.16 -34.04 2.74
C ALA A 855 -34.96 -34.86 2.22
N GLN A 856 -34.52 -35.89 2.96
CA GLN A 856 -33.43 -36.80 2.53
C GLN A 856 -33.82 -37.62 1.29
N TYR A 857 -35.08 -38.04 1.20
CA TYR A 857 -35.59 -38.75 0.04
C TYR A 857 -35.65 -37.85 -1.21
N ARG A 858 -36.08 -36.59 -1.07
CA ARG A 858 -36.14 -35.62 -2.17
C ARG A 858 -34.76 -35.24 -2.71
N THR A 859 -33.73 -35.19 -1.87
CA THR A 859 -32.38 -34.75 -2.27
C THR A 859 -31.46 -35.89 -2.71
N ARG A 860 -31.58 -37.09 -2.13
CA ARG A 860 -30.62 -38.20 -2.33
C ARG A 860 -31.28 -39.54 -2.65
N GLY A 861 -32.59 -39.58 -2.88
CA GLY A 861 -33.33 -40.80 -3.21
C GLY A 861 -33.32 -41.86 -2.08
N PRO A 862 -33.65 -43.14 -2.40
CA PRO A 862 -33.74 -44.22 -1.41
C PRO A 862 -32.42 -44.49 -0.66
N VAL A 863 -31.29 -44.26 -1.31
CA VAL A 863 -29.94 -44.50 -0.77
C VAL A 863 -29.60 -43.52 0.36
N GLY A 864 -30.05 -42.26 0.25
CA GLY A 864 -29.85 -41.23 1.27
C GLY A 864 -30.59 -41.51 2.59
N VAL A 865 -31.77 -42.13 2.51
CA VAL A 865 -32.56 -42.54 3.67
C VAL A 865 -31.87 -43.68 4.45
N ILE A 866 -31.27 -44.62 3.72
CA ILE A 866 -30.56 -45.77 4.32
C ILE A 866 -29.27 -45.31 5.01
N THR A 867 -28.53 -44.38 4.42
CA THR A 867 -27.32 -43.81 5.04
C THR A 867 -27.64 -42.94 6.26
N GLY A 868 -28.75 -42.19 6.23
CA GLY A 868 -29.26 -41.45 7.40
C GLY A 868 -29.64 -42.37 8.57
N ALA A 869 -30.35 -43.47 8.29
CA ALA A 869 -30.74 -44.46 9.29
C ALA A 869 -29.53 -45.18 9.91
N ALA A 870 -28.51 -45.51 9.11
CA ALA A 870 -27.26 -46.11 9.60
C ALA A 870 -26.48 -45.18 10.54
N ARG A 871 -26.47 -43.87 10.26
CA ARG A 871 -25.81 -42.85 11.10
C ARG A 871 -26.51 -42.64 12.45
N VAL A 872 -27.85 -42.74 12.47
CA VAL A 872 -28.66 -42.70 13.70
C VAL A 872 -28.50 -43.97 14.53
N ALA A 873 -28.40 -45.13 13.89
CA ALA A 873 -28.12 -46.40 14.56
C ALA A 873 -26.72 -46.42 15.19
N ALA A 874 -25.71 -45.85 14.52
CA ALA A 874 -24.35 -45.71 15.06
C ALA A 874 -24.27 -44.78 16.29
N ARG A 875 -25.05 -43.68 16.31
CA ARG A 875 -25.17 -42.78 17.47
C ARG A 875 -25.87 -43.44 18.67
N LYS A 876 -26.85 -44.33 18.44
CA LYS A 876 -27.53 -45.07 19.54
C LYS A 876 -26.67 -46.17 20.15
N LEU A 877 -25.70 -46.70 19.41
CA LEU A 877 -24.79 -47.76 19.89
C LEU A 877 -23.57 -47.22 20.67
N THR A 878 -23.29 -45.91 20.59
CA THR A 878 -22.11 -45.27 21.23
C THR A 878 -22.42 -44.58 22.56
N GLY A 879 -23.68 -44.53 23.00
CA GLY A 879 -24.02 -44.18 24.38
C GLY A 879 -23.74 -42.73 24.79
N GLU A 880 -23.69 -41.78 23.86
CA GLU A 880 -23.68 -40.34 24.18
C GLU A 880 -25.14 -39.84 24.21
N ARG A 881 -25.56 -39.33 25.38
CA ARG A 881 -26.82 -38.62 25.58
C ARG A 881 -26.59 -37.12 25.57
#